data_AF-A0A1H1EPG6-F1
#
_entry.id   AF-A0A1H1EPG6-F1
#
_cell.length_a   1.000
_cell.length_b   1.000
_cell.length_c   1.000
_cell.angle_alpha   90.00
_cell.angle_beta   90.00
_cell.angle_gamma   90.00
#
_symmetry.space_group_name_H-M   'P 1'
#
loop_
_entity.id
_entity.type
_entity.pdbx_description
1 polymer ?
#
loop_
_entity_poly.entity_id
_entity_poly.type
_entity_poly.pdbx_seq_one_letter_code
_entity_poly.pdbx_strand_id
1 'polypeptide(L)'
;MSMTPLSGSSRERLDLGSGIEALQSSPEFRGPVEPFDGHYCNDHLALIYESKTEQYAAVVPYLRQGIERGERCMCVIDDSTEAELLAALRGAGIDADAAVESGQLTFHTVEETYLRDGTFEPDGMIDIYGEIIEETKAEYPALRISAEISWLAEGGTPLEKFMEYESRINELFDEEDCIALCQYDRRSFPSETIRDVIRTHPHLIYDGTVCHNFYHVPPEDFFDPDDAEQEVDRMMGTLLDRTEAKVALESRERFLREIYDATADPSLSFGAKVERLLELGRAWFDLDVGYFALTDEDEDEFEVIEAVGSHEKIRPGASGDLSVSYCQNVLELDEPVSVLNAEEEGWTGDPAYDTYGLESYFGTSLVVGGKQYGTLCFGSESSRGRPFTRSEYTFLELMSQWVSYELERKERERYQRKLYEITSNPDQTFEEKIERLLELGCERFGLEYGILGRYDGDDAEVEATVGPADGGVSPGEFPVRPKAGQYCRKAMDADEPVGAPDVRELGWDDDPVYRELGFESYFGVKIATGSEPYGTLAFCDTSTREDPFTDAEHTFLELMGQWVNYELEQRRREEQLAALNEMSRDLMNVETVSEIAETTVEHAHESLRLPLSAVALYDAENGRLAPEAQTTRAEDELPTATLCNSTSGPVWEAFVAGEMRAIDVGGDDGLPANDLTQILVVPLDRQGVFLTGTASPEKFDSLERDFVETTAATVESACTRADREQLLHEREETLEDQNETLERLNRINTTIRNIDQALVQASTREEIEEVACEQLADVGPYELAWVGEQNTVSDVIEPRTWAGDENGYLHDERMTVDDTPEGRGPAGRAVETREPQVVNDILSDRSFAPWRQSALNRGYHACIALPLTYKDTLYGILAVYAGQPGVFDSLERAVLTELSDTIAYAINAVESKKALVTDEVTELEFTVEDIGCGITEFVEQADCTMSLENLVSQGDGGLRAFFSMHGTTTEEIREFAPKFPTADLTVVSEFSEGDDRVCLVDVTLTEDSLAGTVLQHGGRLRRLDADDGNARVTVALASDAAVREFVEMFRTRYPNATLHAQHTRQQVQRTSAEFQSEVVEELTPRQLEVLQTAYFSGYFEKPRTRTGTEIASSLDISQPTLNTHLRAAQRKLYHQLFEEGLIQA
;
A
#
# COMPACT_ATOMS: atom_id res chain seq x y z
N MET A 1 44.89 37.13 58.11
CA MET A 1 46.32 36.94 57.79
C MET A 1 46.75 35.59 58.33
N SER A 2 47.53 34.82 57.55
CA SER A 2 48.05 33.44 57.77
C SER A 2 47.31 32.38 56.93
N MET A 3 47.44 32.40 55.60
CA MET A 3 48.46 31.74 54.75
C MET A 3 48.15 30.26 54.43
N THR A 4 47.59 30.08 53.24
CA THR A 4 47.66 28.91 52.35
C THR A 4 49.11 28.46 52.11
N PRO A 5 49.32 27.17 51.76
CA PRO A 5 50.29 26.80 50.74
C PRO A 5 49.64 26.07 49.56
N LEU A 6 50.21 26.39 48.39
CA LEU A 6 49.86 25.97 47.04
C LEU A 6 50.34 24.55 46.71
N SER A 7 49.60 23.96 45.78
CA SER A 7 49.90 22.81 44.93
C SER A 7 51.38 22.65 44.54
N GLY A 8 51.94 21.47 44.85
CA GLY A 8 53.15 20.92 44.25
C GLY A 8 52.79 19.74 43.35
N SER A 9 53.30 19.78 42.12
CA SER A 9 53.01 18.88 41.02
C SER A 9 53.32 17.41 41.30
N SER A 10 52.41 16.55 40.83
CA SER A 10 52.61 15.16 40.45
C SER A 10 54.05 14.80 40.05
N ARG A 11 54.72 14.01 40.89
CA ARG A 11 55.64 12.98 40.40
C ARG A 11 54.86 11.68 40.39
N GLU A 12 54.48 11.25 39.20
CA GLU A 12 53.97 9.91 38.91
C GLU A 12 54.84 8.88 39.62
N ARG A 13 54.27 8.21 40.64
CA ARG A 13 54.66 6.85 40.95
C ARG A 13 53.88 5.99 39.96
N LEU A 14 54.61 5.36 39.03
CA LEU A 14 54.07 4.33 38.15
C LEU A 14 53.38 3.27 39.02
N ASP A 15 52.06 3.29 38.97
CA ASP A 15 51.18 2.24 39.46
C ASP A 15 51.47 0.97 38.67
N LEU A 16 51.91 -0.08 39.38
CA LEU A 16 52.22 -1.40 38.82
C LEU A 16 50.99 -2.33 38.87
N GLY A 17 49.78 -1.79 38.70
CA GLY A 17 48.57 -2.58 38.44
C GLY A 17 48.61 -3.40 37.14
N SER A 18 49.48 -3.08 36.17
CA SER A 18 49.46 -3.73 34.84
C SER A 18 50.26 -5.03 34.72
N GLY A 19 51.08 -5.40 35.71
CA GLY A 19 51.78 -6.70 35.72
C GLY A 19 50.94 -7.84 36.30
N ILE A 20 50.05 -7.50 37.23
CA ILE A 20 49.21 -8.44 38.00
C ILE A 20 48.09 -9.01 37.13
N GLU A 21 47.43 -8.18 36.31
CA GLU A 21 46.38 -8.63 35.39
C GLU A 21 46.93 -9.55 34.27
N ALA A 22 48.18 -9.36 33.84
CA ALA A 22 48.79 -10.15 32.78
C ALA A 22 49.19 -11.58 33.22
N LEU A 23 49.43 -11.81 34.53
CA LEU A 23 49.73 -13.12 35.10
C LEU A 23 48.48 -13.84 35.62
N GLN A 24 47.50 -13.10 36.16
CA GLN A 24 46.20 -13.67 36.60
C GLN A 24 45.28 -14.09 35.44
N SER A 25 45.49 -13.53 34.23
CA SER A 25 44.77 -13.92 33.02
C SER A 25 45.40 -15.11 32.26
N SER A 26 46.52 -15.66 32.76
CA SER A 26 47.13 -16.87 32.19
C SER A 26 46.35 -18.13 32.62
N PRO A 27 45.88 -18.97 31.69
CA PRO A 27 45.13 -20.19 32.00
C PRO A 27 45.94 -21.28 32.73
N GLU A 28 47.23 -21.07 32.99
CA GLU A 28 48.13 -21.98 33.70
C GLU A 28 48.24 -21.68 35.21
N PHE A 29 47.59 -20.64 35.74
CA PHE A 29 47.69 -20.22 37.14
C PHE A 29 46.73 -21.01 38.07
N ARG A 30 47.25 -21.63 39.15
CA ARG A 30 46.44 -22.37 40.17
C ARG A 30 46.98 -22.23 41.59
N GLY A 31 46.64 -21.14 42.29
CA GLY A 31 46.76 -21.05 43.76
C GLY A 31 46.86 -19.62 44.29
N PRO A 32 46.62 -19.39 45.60
CA PRO A 32 46.88 -18.09 46.22
C PRO A 32 48.39 -17.96 46.38
N VAL A 33 49.00 -17.03 45.62
CA VAL A 33 50.43 -16.73 45.70
C VAL A 33 50.55 -15.26 46.05
N GLU A 34 51.31 -14.95 47.10
CA GLU A 34 51.70 -13.57 47.40
C GLU A 34 52.79 -13.14 46.39
N PRO A 35 52.70 -11.94 45.79
CA PRO A 35 53.74 -11.44 44.90
C PRO A 35 55.05 -11.21 45.68
N PHE A 36 56.20 -11.25 44.99
CA PHE A 36 57.53 -10.92 45.55
C PHE A 36 57.59 -9.54 46.24
N ASP A 37 56.60 -8.67 46.02
CA ASP A 37 56.51 -7.34 46.63
C ASP A 37 55.96 -7.36 48.08
N GLY A 38 55.48 -8.50 48.60
CA GLY A 38 54.97 -8.65 49.98
C GLY A 38 55.96 -9.26 50.99
N HIS A 39 57.16 -9.63 50.56
CA HIS A 39 58.16 -10.35 51.36
C HIS A 39 59.15 -9.38 52.02
N TYR A 40 59.47 -9.61 53.30
CA TYR A 40 60.37 -8.75 54.09
C TYR A 40 61.83 -9.15 53.86
N CYS A 41 62.75 -8.25 54.18
CA CYS A 41 64.19 -8.33 53.95
C CYS A 41 64.92 -9.46 54.70
N ASN A 42 64.22 -10.49 55.19
CA ASN A 42 64.74 -11.54 56.06
C ASN A 42 64.49 -12.96 55.50
N ASP A 43 63.89 -13.07 54.30
CA ASP A 43 63.41 -14.35 53.76
C ASP A 43 64.54 -15.20 53.12
N HIS A 44 64.50 -16.52 53.38
CA HIS A 44 65.41 -17.49 52.77
C HIS A 44 64.66 -18.45 51.83
N LEU A 45 65.01 -18.38 50.54
CA LEU A 45 64.34 -19.09 49.45
C LEU A 45 65.25 -20.21 48.90
N ALA A 46 64.67 -21.40 48.68
CA ALA A 46 65.32 -22.43 47.86
C ALA A 46 64.69 -22.50 46.46
N LEU A 47 65.53 -22.40 45.45
CA LEU A 47 65.21 -22.73 44.06
C LEU A 47 65.69 -24.14 43.75
N ILE A 48 64.75 -25.05 43.47
CA ILE A 48 65.04 -26.40 43.02
C ILE A 48 64.75 -26.46 41.52
N TYR A 49 65.78 -26.65 40.69
CA TYR A 49 65.66 -26.61 39.22
C TYR A 49 66.23 -27.85 38.55
N GLU A 50 65.74 -28.17 37.35
CA GLU A 50 66.22 -29.28 36.50
C GLU A 50 66.87 -28.79 35.19
N SER A 51 66.78 -27.50 34.89
CA SER A 51 67.38 -26.89 33.69
C SER A 51 67.90 -25.48 33.91
N LYS A 52 68.88 -25.04 33.10
CA LYS A 52 69.41 -23.66 33.12
C LYS A 52 68.34 -22.62 32.78
N THR A 53 67.36 -22.97 31.94
CA THR A 53 66.23 -22.09 31.60
C THR A 53 65.37 -21.83 32.84
N GLU A 54 65.04 -22.87 33.60
CA GLU A 54 64.29 -22.78 34.85
C GLU A 54 65.08 -22.01 35.91
N GLN A 55 66.39 -22.29 36.03
CA GLN A 55 67.30 -21.57 36.92
C GLN A 55 67.26 -20.06 36.64
N TYR A 56 67.52 -19.64 35.40
CA TYR A 56 67.55 -18.21 35.05
C TYR A 56 66.17 -17.55 35.05
N ALA A 57 65.08 -18.29 34.83
CA ALA A 57 63.73 -17.76 34.93
C ALA A 57 63.39 -17.26 36.34
N ALA A 58 64.00 -17.83 37.39
CA ALA A 58 63.86 -17.36 38.77
C ALA A 58 64.95 -16.36 39.18
N VAL A 59 66.22 -16.63 38.82
CA VAL A 59 67.38 -15.82 39.25
C VAL A 59 67.39 -14.43 38.61
N VAL A 60 67.04 -14.31 37.33
CA VAL A 60 67.10 -13.02 36.61
C VAL A 60 66.09 -12.01 37.16
N PRO A 61 64.78 -12.35 37.35
CA PRO A 61 63.84 -11.44 38.01
C PRO A 61 64.24 -11.10 39.45
N TYR A 62 64.76 -12.08 40.20
CA TYR A 62 65.22 -11.89 41.57
C TYR A 62 66.36 -10.85 41.67
N LEU A 63 67.38 -10.95 40.82
CA LEU A 63 68.48 -9.98 40.76
C LEU A 63 68.05 -8.61 40.20
N ARG A 64 67.14 -8.59 39.22
CA ARG A 64 66.58 -7.34 38.68
C ARG A 64 65.95 -6.49 39.78
N GLN A 65 65.11 -7.11 40.60
CA GLN A 65 64.39 -6.43 41.69
C GLN A 65 65.38 -5.79 42.68
N GLY A 66 66.44 -6.51 43.05
CA GLY A 66 67.48 -5.96 43.93
C GLY A 66 68.22 -4.77 43.31
N ILE A 67 68.60 -4.87 42.03
CA ILE A 67 69.28 -3.78 41.33
C ILE A 67 68.38 -2.53 41.23
N GLU A 68 67.11 -2.70 40.85
CA GLU A 68 66.12 -1.61 40.75
C GLU A 68 65.81 -0.96 42.10
N ARG A 69 65.82 -1.73 43.19
CA ARG A 69 65.63 -1.24 44.56
C ARG A 69 66.90 -0.63 45.17
N GLY A 70 68.03 -0.67 44.46
CA GLY A 70 69.29 -0.12 44.94
C GLY A 70 70.02 -1.01 45.96
N GLU A 71 69.66 -2.29 46.06
CA GLU A 71 70.27 -3.27 46.98
C GLU A 71 71.61 -3.80 46.42
N ARG A 72 72.52 -4.27 47.28
CA ARG A 72 73.74 -4.95 46.84
C ARG A 72 73.41 -6.39 46.51
N CYS A 73 73.65 -6.82 45.28
CA CYS A 73 73.45 -8.17 44.80
C CYS A 73 74.78 -8.94 44.78
N MET A 74 74.85 -10.01 45.57
CA MET A 74 76.00 -10.91 45.64
C MET A 74 75.64 -12.26 45.00
N CYS A 75 76.32 -12.60 43.91
CA CYS A 75 76.15 -13.86 43.20
C CYS A 75 77.31 -14.80 43.50
N VAL A 76 77.04 -15.92 44.15
CA VAL A 76 78.01 -17.01 44.31
C VAL A 76 77.77 -18.02 43.20
N ILE A 77 78.75 -18.16 42.30
CA ILE A 77 78.64 -18.97 41.08
C ILE A 77 79.56 -20.20 41.16
N ASP A 78 79.11 -21.31 40.57
CA ASP A 78 79.80 -22.59 40.58
C ASP A 78 79.72 -23.28 39.20
N ASP A 79 78.54 -23.81 38.86
CA ASP A 79 78.26 -24.44 37.57
C ASP A 79 78.09 -23.41 36.45
N SER A 80 77.62 -22.20 36.78
CA SER A 80 77.48 -21.10 35.83
C SER A 80 78.74 -20.23 35.79
N THR A 81 79.02 -19.66 34.62
CA THR A 81 80.07 -18.63 34.49
C THR A 81 79.50 -17.22 34.64
N GLU A 82 80.32 -16.28 35.13
CA GLU A 82 79.99 -14.85 35.20
C GLU A 82 79.48 -14.32 33.84
N ALA A 83 80.13 -14.74 32.75
CA ALA A 83 79.76 -14.32 31.40
C ALA A 83 78.36 -14.79 30.97
N GLU A 84 77.93 -15.98 31.41
CA GLU A 84 76.61 -16.53 31.10
C GLU A 84 75.50 -15.80 31.86
N LEU A 85 75.70 -15.54 33.16
CA LEU A 85 74.73 -14.83 33.98
C LEU A 85 74.61 -13.36 33.56
N LEU A 86 75.73 -12.69 33.23
CA LEU A 86 75.70 -11.34 32.65
C LEU A 86 74.97 -11.31 31.30
N ALA A 87 75.17 -12.31 30.44
CA ALA A 87 74.44 -12.40 29.17
C ALA A 87 72.93 -12.59 29.38
N ALA A 88 72.52 -13.39 30.37
CA ALA A 88 71.11 -13.58 30.74
C ALA A 88 70.47 -12.28 31.27
N LEU A 89 71.16 -11.56 32.17
CA LEU A 89 70.71 -10.27 32.71
C LEU A 89 70.58 -9.20 31.61
N ARG A 90 71.57 -9.10 30.70
CA ARG A 90 71.49 -8.19 29.53
C ARG A 90 70.33 -8.56 28.60
N GLY A 91 70.12 -9.86 28.37
CA GLY A 91 69.02 -10.37 27.56
C GLY A 91 67.64 -10.00 28.10
N ALA A 92 67.53 -9.80 29.43
CA ALA A 92 66.33 -9.33 30.12
C ALA A 92 66.22 -7.79 30.23
N GLY A 93 67.13 -7.05 29.60
CA GLY A 93 67.10 -5.58 29.55
C GLY A 93 67.70 -4.87 30.77
N ILE A 94 68.46 -5.58 31.61
CA ILE A 94 69.09 -5.03 32.83
C ILE A 94 70.49 -4.52 32.49
N ASP A 95 70.85 -3.32 32.95
CA ASP A 95 72.20 -2.74 32.80
C ASP A 95 73.18 -3.35 33.81
N ALA A 96 73.47 -4.64 33.62
CA ALA A 96 74.34 -5.40 34.52
C ALA A 96 75.78 -4.89 34.53
N ASP A 97 76.24 -4.25 33.45
CA ASP A 97 77.59 -3.69 33.34
C ASP A 97 77.77 -2.49 34.30
N ALA A 98 76.79 -1.58 34.35
CA ALA A 98 76.79 -0.48 35.30
C ALA A 98 76.69 -0.96 36.77
N ALA A 99 75.91 -2.02 37.02
CA ALA A 99 75.78 -2.61 38.35
C ALA A 99 77.09 -3.26 38.83
N VAL A 100 77.87 -3.89 37.94
CA VAL A 100 79.19 -4.44 38.29
C VAL A 100 80.22 -3.33 38.50
N GLU A 101 80.27 -2.32 37.62
CA GLU A 101 81.22 -1.20 37.76
C GLU A 101 81.01 -0.39 39.04
N SER A 102 79.76 -0.27 39.50
CA SER A 102 79.41 0.43 40.74
C SER A 102 79.62 -0.41 42.02
N GLY A 103 79.93 -1.70 41.88
CA GLY A 103 80.02 -2.63 43.02
C GLY A 103 78.67 -3.11 43.56
N GLN A 104 77.56 -2.68 42.93
CA GLN A 104 76.22 -3.09 43.31
C GLN A 104 75.95 -4.56 42.97
N LEU A 105 76.52 -5.09 41.88
CA LEU A 105 76.49 -6.51 41.53
C LEU A 105 77.90 -7.09 41.63
N THR A 106 78.09 -8.13 42.44
CA THR A 106 79.39 -8.79 42.61
C THR A 106 79.30 -10.29 42.39
N PHE A 107 80.33 -10.87 41.77
CA PHE A 107 80.44 -12.30 41.53
C PHE A 107 81.58 -12.88 42.36
N HIS A 108 81.34 -14.00 43.01
CA HIS A 108 82.30 -14.71 43.83
C HIS A 108 82.27 -16.20 43.48
N THR A 109 83.41 -16.87 43.51
CA THR A 109 83.44 -18.33 43.38
C THR A 109 83.17 -19.01 44.71
N VAL A 110 82.88 -20.31 44.67
CA VAL A 110 82.72 -21.15 45.86
C VAL A 110 83.99 -21.15 46.71
N GLU A 111 85.18 -21.14 46.11
CA GLU A 111 86.46 -21.08 46.85
C GLU A 111 86.72 -19.72 47.52
N GLU A 112 86.13 -18.64 47.01
CA GLU A 112 86.25 -17.30 47.61
C GLU A 112 85.27 -17.11 48.78
N THR A 113 84.24 -17.94 48.86
CA THR A 113 83.16 -17.89 49.84
C THR A 113 83.14 -19.17 50.70
N TYR A 114 82.37 -20.19 50.28
CA TYR A 114 82.10 -21.42 51.01
C TYR A 114 83.33 -22.27 51.36
N LEU A 115 84.41 -22.22 50.58
CA LEU A 115 85.62 -23.04 50.77
C LEU A 115 86.90 -22.22 51.01
N ARG A 116 86.78 -20.99 51.51
CA ARG A 116 87.88 -20.02 51.67
C ARG A 116 89.10 -20.53 52.46
N ASP A 117 88.88 -21.37 53.48
CA ASP A 117 89.94 -21.99 54.29
C ASP A 117 90.28 -23.44 53.87
N GLY A 118 89.78 -23.88 52.71
CA GLY A 118 90.03 -25.19 52.11
C GLY A 118 89.09 -26.32 52.56
N THR A 119 88.26 -26.09 53.58
CA THR A 119 87.17 -26.97 54.03
C THR A 119 85.97 -26.14 54.48
N PHE A 120 84.74 -26.61 54.24
CA PHE A 120 83.52 -25.94 54.68
C PHE A 120 83.28 -26.13 56.19
N GLU A 121 83.19 -25.03 56.93
CA GLU A 121 82.85 -25.01 58.36
C GLU A 121 81.71 -24.01 58.62
N PRO A 122 80.57 -24.43 59.20
CA PRO A 122 79.37 -23.59 59.37
C PRO A 122 79.60 -22.28 60.12
N ASP A 123 80.32 -22.32 61.25
CA ASP A 123 80.60 -21.12 62.08
C ASP A 123 81.35 -20.05 61.29
N GLY A 124 82.38 -20.46 60.55
CA GLY A 124 83.17 -19.54 59.74
C GLY A 124 82.38 -18.90 58.61
N MET A 125 81.40 -19.63 58.04
CA MET A 125 80.55 -19.08 56.99
C MET A 125 79.52 -18.08 57.51
N ILE A 126 78.91 -18.34 58.66
CA ILE A 126 77.99 -17.41 59.31
C ILE A 126 78.72 -16.10 59.66
N ASP A 127 79.94 -16.19 60.20
CA ASP A 127 80.77 -15.02 60.51
C ASP A 127 81.10 -14.22 59.24
N ILE A 128 81.45 -14.88 58.11
CA ILE A 128 81.74 -14.23 56.83
C ILE A 128 80.50 -13.49 56.29
N TYR A 129 79.32 -14.11 56.32
CA TYR A 129 78.10 -13.45 55.87
C TYR A 129 77.72 -12.29 56.79
N GLY A 130 77.91 -12.41 58.10
CA GLY A 130 77.75 -11.31 59.06
C GLY A 130 78.64 -10.11 58.72
N GLU A 131 79.93 -10.32 58.45
CA GLU A 131 80.85 -9.26 58.02
C GLU A 131 80.43 -8.59 56.70
N ILE A 132 79.97 -9.37 55.72
CA ILE A 132 79.51 -8.85 54.41
C ILE A 132 78.21 -8.05 54.57
N ILE A 133 77.28 -8.50 55.42
CA ILE A 133 76.05 -7.77 55.73
C ILE A 133 76.38 -6.43 56.40
N GLU A 134 77.27 -6.41 57.40
CA GLU A 134 77.72 -5.19 58.06
C GLU A 134 78.40 -4.20 57.08
N GLU A 135 79.27 -4.69 56.19
CA GLU A 135 79.91 -3.88 55.14
C GLU A 135 78.86 -3.31 54.17
N THR A 136 77.89 -4.13 53.77
CA THR A 136 76.86 -3.76 52.79
C THR A 136 75.94 -2.67 53.33
N LYS A 137 75.53 -2.77 54.61
CA LYS A 137 74.69 -1.78 55.29
C LYS A 137 75.31 -0.38 55.36
N ALA A 138 76.62 -0.25 55.16
CA ALA A 138 77.30 1.05 55.11
C ALA A 138 76.97 1.86 53.85
N GLU A 139 76.67 1.20 52.73
CA GLU A 139 76.52 1.84 51.41
C GLU A 139 75.20 1.49 50.68
N TYR A 140 74.52 0.39 51.06
CA TYR A 140 73.31 -0.13 50.43
C TYR A 140 72.22 -0.46 51.46
N PRO A 141 70.92 -0.41 51.08
CA PRO A 141 69.80 -0.61 52.00
C PRO A 141 69.58 -2.06 52.46
N ALA A 142 70.00 -3.05 51.66
CA ALA A 142 69.90 -4.48 51.98
C ALA A 142 70.90 -5.30 51.13
N LEU A 143 71.18 -6.53 51.58
CA LEU A 143 71.99 -7.51 50.84
C LEU A 143 71.09 -8.55 50.19
N ARG A 144 71.31 -8.83 48.90
CA ARG A 144 70.60 -9.86 48.14
C ARG A 144 71.59 -10.92 47.67
N ILE A 145 71.46 -12.13 48.18
CA ILE A 145 72.37 -13.24 47.88
C ILE A 145 71.70 -14.20 46.90
N SER A 146 72.45 -14.62 45.90
CA SER A 146 72.06 -15.68 44.96
C SER A 146 73.20 -16.67 44.86
N ALA A 147 73.05 -17.86 45.45
CA ALA A 147 74.15 -18.82 45.61
C ALA A 147 73.86 -20.16 44.93
N GLU A 148 74.76 -20.61 44.06
CA GLU A 148 74.75 -21.96 43.51
C GLU A 148 75.35 -22.95 44.52
N ILE A 149 74.61 -24.00 44.85
CA ILE A 149 74.99 -24.99 45.86
C ILE A 149 75.54 -26.29 45.25
N SER A 150 75.59 -26.38 43.91
CA SER A 150 76.02 -27.58 43.15
C SER A 150 77.33 -28.22 43.65
N TRP A 151 78.30 -27.42 44.10
CA TRP A 151 79.60 -27.85 44.64
C TRP A 151 79.49 -28.85 45.79
N LEU A 152 78.40 -28.82 46.55
CA LEU A 152 78.15 -29.77 47.65
C LEU A 152 77.98 -31.22 47.14
N ALA A 153 77.62 -31.41 45.86
CA ALA A 153 77.46 -32.73 45.25
C ALA A 153 78.81 -33.46 44.98
N GLU A 154 79.95 -32.75 44.97
CA GLU A 154 81.26 -33.34 44.65
C GLU A 154 81.89 -34.17 45.79
N GLY A 155 81.23 -34.23 46.96
CA GLY A 155 81.52 -35.20 48.03
C GLY A 155 82.63 -34.82 49.02
N GLY A 156 83.09 -33.56 49.03
CA GLY A 156 84.11 -33.04 49.93
C GLY A 156 83.63 -32.67 51.35
N THR A 157 82.34 -32.41 51.53
CA THR A 157 81.73 -31.91 52.78
C THR A 157 80.57 -32.81 53.23
N PRO A 158 80.48 -33.21 54.51
CA PRO A 158 79.32 -33.94 55.02
C PRO A 158 78.04 -33.09 54.93
N LEU A 159 76.98 -33.65 54.35
CA LEU A 159 75.69 -32.97 54.18
C LEU A 159 75.12 -32.45 55.51
N GLU A 160 75.32 -33.19 56.61
CA GLU A 160 74.90 -32.80 57.97
C GLU A 160 75.46 -31.43 58.39
N LYS A 161 76.74 -31.13 58.08
CA LYS A 161 77.34 -29.82 58.35
C LYS A 161 76.70 -28.71 57.51
N PHE A 162 76.36 -29.01 56.26
CA PHE A 162 75.72 -28.04 55.38
C PHE A 162 74.28 -27.77 55.81
N MET A 163 73.53 -28.79 56.23
CA MET A 163 72.19 -28.59 56.80
C MET A 163 72.25 -27.80 58.12
N GLU A 164 73.29 -27.99 58.95
CA GLU A 164 73.52 -27.19 60.17
C GLU A 164 73.71 -25.71 59.81
N TYR A 165 74.46 -25.42 58.74
CA TYR A 165 74.61 -24.08 58.20
C TYR A 165 73.29 -23.51 57.66
N GLU A 166 72.56 -24.22 56.80
CA GLU A 166 71.28 -23.75 56.23
C GLU A 166 70.21 -23.49 57.29
N SER A 167 70.28 -24.23 58.40
CA SER A 167 69.42 -24.05 59.55
C SER A 167 69.78 -22.78 60.34
N ARG A 168 71.08 -22.53 60.57
CA ARG A 168 71.56 -21.39 61.36
C ARG A 168 71.57 -20.08 60.59
N ILE A 169 71.68 -20.13 59.26
CA ILE A 169 71.61 -18.92 58.44
C ILE A 169 70.21 -18.31 58.41
N ASN A 170 69.16 -19.14 58.57
CA ASN A 170 67.78 -18.66 58.77
C ASN A 170 67.69 -17.74 60.01
N GLU A 171 68.32 -18.13 61.13
CA GLU A 171 68.34 -17.31 62.36
C GLU A 171 69.05 -15.97 62.15
N LEU A 172 70.14 -15.94 61.37
CA LEU A 172 70.85 -14.71 61.04
C LEU A 172 70.01 -13.78 60.15
N PHE A 173 69.29 -14.33 59.18
CA PHE A 173 68.45 -13.53 58.27
C PHE A 173 67.19 -12.99 58.94
N ASP A 174 66.64 -13.67 59.95
CA ASP A 174 65.50 -13.16 60.74
C ASP A 174 65.80 -11.84 61.47
N GLU A 175 67.07 -11.52 61.74
CA GLU A 175 67.50 -10.33 62.50
C GLU A 175 68.14 -9.22 61.62
N GLU A 176 68.41 -9.48 60.34
CA GLU A 176 69.23 -8.62 59.47
C GLU A 176 68.57 -8.38 58.09
N ASP A 177 68.75 -7.21 57.47
CA ASP A 177 68.18 -6.87 56.14
C ASP A 177 68.90 -7.60 54.98
N CYS A 178 68.77 -8.92 54.94
CA CYS A 178 69.33 -9.83 53.94
C CYS A 178 68.32 -10.87 53.41
N ILE A 179 68.23 -10.98 52.08
CA ILE A 179 67.43 -12.00 51.39
C ILE A 179 68.34 -12.94 50.60
N ALA A 180 68.11 -14.25 50.70
CA ALA A 180 68.95 -15.26 50.06
C ALA A 180 68.15 -16.20 49.16
N LEU A 181 68.73 -16.51 48.01
CA LEU A 181 68.25 -17.51 47.06
C LEU A 181 69.32 -18.59 46.90
N CYS A 182 69.09 -19.73 47.55
CA CYS A 182 69.92 -20.92 47.43
C CYS A 182 69.43 -21.76 46.25
N GLN A 183 70.33 -22.04 45.31
CA GLN A 183 70.02 -22.67 44.03
C GLN A 183 70.55 -24.10 44.00
N TYR A 184 69.64 -25.06 43.83
CA TYR A 184 69.91 -26.48 43.87
C TYR A 184 69.55 -27.16 42.54
N ASP A 185 70.54 -27.69 41.81
CA ASP A 185 70.28 -28.55 40.65
C ASP A 185 69.78 -29.92 41.13
N ARG A 186 68.49 -30.17 40.93
CA ARG A 186 67.81 -31.40 41.38
C ARG A 186 68.48 -32.68 40.86
N ARG A 187 69.15 -32.61 39.70
CA ARG A 187 69.80 -33.73 39.02
C ARG A 187 71.16 -34.07 39.63
N SER A 188 71.79 -33.09 40.29
CA SER A 188 73.11 -33.24 40.91
C SER A 188 73.04 -33.84 42.32
N PHE A 189 71.89 -33.76 42.99
CA PHE A 189 71.69 -34.25 44.36
C PHE A 189 70.84 -35.53 44.46
N PRO A 190 71.16 -36.45 45.39
CA PRO A 190 70.26 -37.54 45.77
C PRO A 190 68.89 -37.04 46.25
N SER A 191 67.84 -37.85 46.08
CA SER A 191 66.48 -37.47 46.50
C SER A 191 66.33 -37.21 48.00
N GLU A 192 67.14 -37.86 48.83
CA GLU A 192 67.14 -37.66 50.28
C GLU A 192 67.61 -36.23 50.62
N THR A 193 68.65 -35.75 49.96
CA THR A 193 69.17 -34.39 50.12
C THR A 193 68.13 -33.33 49.75
N ILE A 194 67.42 -33.51 48.64
CA ILE A 194 66.42 -32.54 48.20
C ILE A 194 65.20 -32.52 49.12
N ARG A 195 64.80 -33.68 49.67
CA ARG A 195 63.78 -33.73 50.71
C ARG A 195 64.21 -32.90 51.92
N ASP A 196 65.48 -32.98 52.31
CA ASP A 196 65.99 -32.27 53.47
C ASP A 196 66.08 -30.75 53.19
N VAL A 197 66.46 -30.34 51.96
CA VAL A 197 66.36 -28.94 51.49
C VAL A 197 64.91 -28.42 51.56
N ILE A 198 63.94 -29.21 51.12
CA ILE A 198 62.50 -28.88 51.27
C ILE A 198 62.12 -28.74 52.75
N ARG A 199 62.76 -29.44 53.67
CA ARG A 199 62.41 -29.30 55.09
C ARG A 199 63.07 -28.07 55.73
N THR A 200 64.17 -27.55 55.23
CA THR A 200 64.86 -26.43 55.87
C THR A 200 64.49 -25.04 55.36
N HIS A 201 63.87 -24.92 54.18
CA HIS A 201 63.53 -23.61 53.62
C HIS A 201 62.06 -23.23 53.86
N PRO A 202 61.75 -22.05 54.44
CA PRO A 202 60.38 -21.60 54.66
C PRO A 202 59.62 -21.31 53.36
N HIS A 203 60.35 -21.01 52.28
CA HIS A 203 59.81 -20.74 50.96
C HIS A 203 60.54 -21.54 49.87
N LEU A 204 59.78 -22.06 48.91
CA LEU A 204 60.32 -22.82 47.78
C LEU A 204 59.91 -22.18 46.46
N ILE A 205 60.82 -22.14 45.50
CA ILE A 205 60.52 -21.79 44.12
C ILE A 205 60.51 -23.08 43.30
N TYR A 206 59.36 -23.41 42.72
CA TYR A 206 59.17 -24.56 41.84
C TYR A 206 58.22 -24.19 40.70
N ASP A 207 58.57 -24.56 39.47
CA ASP A 207 57.80 -24.22 38.26
C ASP A 207 57.44 -22.73 38.15
N GLY A 208 58.44 -21.86 38.41
CA GLY A 208 58.29 -20.40 38.37
C GLY A 208 57.40 -19.80 39.45
N THR A 209 56.96 -20.58 40.43
CA THR A 209 56.03 -20.15 41.48
C THR A 209 56.70 -20.16 42.86
N VAL A 210 56.55 -19.08 43.63
CA VAL A 210 56.94 -19.03 45.05
C VAL A 210 55.85 -19.72 45.86
N CYS A 211 56.18 -20.85 46.46
CA CYS A 211 55.30 -21.62 47.33
C CYS A 211 55.66 -21.33 48.79
N HIS A 212 54.66 -20.99 49.61
CA HIS A 212 54.83 -21.11 51.06
C HIS A 212 54.97 -22.58 51.42
N ASN A 213 56.07 -22.93 52.08
CA ASN A 213 56.46 -24.31 52.24
C ASN A 213 55.90 -24.93 53.52
N PHE A 214 54.74 -25.55 53.40
CA PHE A 214 54.11 -26.29 54.50
C PHE A 214 55.01 -27.40 55.10
N TYR A 215 55.96 -27.93 54.33
CA TYR A 215 56.88 -28.99 54.74
C TYR A 215 58.16 -28.47 55.43
N HIS A 216 58.30 -27.16 55.58
CA HIS A 216 59.38 -26.58 56.38
C HIS A 216 59.38 -27.20 57.79
N VAL A 217 60.51 -27.27 58.47
CA VAL A 217 60.67 -27.77 59.83
C VAL A 217 61.60 -26.78 60.52
N PRO A 218 61.24 -26.23 61.69
CA PRO A 218 62.09 -25.30 62.39
C PRO A 218 63.44 -25.96 62.72
N PRO A 219 64.55 -25.19 62.72
CA PRO A 219 65.88 -25.62 63.10
C PRO A 219 65.98 -26.53 64.33
N GLU A 220 65.26 -26.15 65.39
CA GLU A 220 65.24 -26.82 66.68
C GLU A 220 64.68 -28.25 66.63
N ASP A 221 63.77 -28.52 65.70
CA ASP A 221 63.12 -29.83 65.51
C ASP A 221 63.81 -30.69 64.44
N PHE A 222 64.58 -30.06 63.54
CA PHE A 222 65.19 -30.74 62.40
C PHE A 222 66.33 -31.71 62.81
N PHE A 223 67.03 -31.42 63.91
CA PHE A 223 68.16 -32.21 64.43
C PHE A 223 67.83 -33.09 65.64
N ASP A 224 66.57 -33.12 66.11
CA ASP A 224 66.15 -34.04 67.17
C ASP A 224 65.55 -35.33 66.54
N PRO A 225 66.32 -36.42 66.41
CA PRO A 225 65.85 -37.64 65.74
C PRO A 225 64.79 -38.43 66.53
N ASP A 226 64.44 -38.02 67.76
CA ASP A 226 63.53 -38.76 68.64
C ASP A 226 62.17 -38.06 68.93
N ASP A 227 61.91 -36.83 68.45
CA ASP A 227 60.63 -36.13 68.72
C ASP A 227 59.59 -36.27 67.59
N ALA A 228 59.16 -37.52 67.39
CA ALA A 228 58.05 -37.82 66.48
C ALA A 228 56.70 -37.19 66.91
N GLU A 229 56.59 -36.69 68.15
CA GLU A 229 55.34 -36.12 68.68
C GLU A 229 55.12 -34.70 68.13
N GLN A 230 56.15 -33.85 68.14
CA GLN A 230 56.08 -32.50 67.56
C GLN A 230 55.86 -32.51 66.04
N GLU A 231 56.51 -33.42 65.31
CA GLU A 231 56.29 -33.57 63.86
C GLU A 231 54.83 -33.98 63.56
N VAL A 232 54.27 -34.90 64.34
CA VAL A 232 52.87 -35.32 64.21
C VAL A 232 51.91 -34.17 64.54
N ASP A 233 52.13 -33.41 65.62
CA ASP A 233 51.27 -32.29 66.01
C ASP A 233 51.24 -31.21 64.93
N ARG A 234 52.40 -30.87 64.33
CA ARG A 234 52.47 -29.92 63.22
C ARG A 234 51.74 -30.42 61.97
N MET A 235 51.96 -31.69 61.59
CA MET A 235 51.24 -32.29 60.46
C MET A 235 49.73 -32.28 60.69
N MET A 236 49.28 -32.57 61.92
CA MET A 236 47.88 -32.54 62.32
C MET A 236 47.31 -31.12 62.31
N GLY A 237 48.04 -30.12 62.80
CA GLY A 237 47.68 -28.71 62.73
C GLY A 237 47.51 -28.23 61.28
N THR A 238 48.47 -28.54 60.41
CA THR A 238 48.41 -28.16 58.98
C THR A 238 47.24 -28.84 58.27
N LEU A 239 46.94 -30.11 58.60
CA LEU A 239 45.77 -30.82 58.08
C LEU A 239 44.46 -30.16 58.52
N LEU A 240 44.38 -29.74 59.79
CA LEU A 240 43.23 -29.00 60.32
C LEU A 240 43.07 -27.65 59.62
N ASP A 241 44.10 -26.81 59.59
CA ASP A 241 44.05 -25.47 58.97
C ASP A 241 43.62 -25.53 57.50
N ARG A 242 44.17 -26.48 56.72
CA ARG A 242 43.78 -26.66 55.31
C ARG A 242 42.36 -27.18 55.16
N THR A 243 41.91 -28.01 56.09
CA THR A 243 40.53 -28.49 56.10
C THR A 243 39.58 -27.35 56.43
N GLU A 244 39.90 -26.53 57.43
CA GLU A 244 39.11 -25.37 57.84
C GLU A 244 39.02 -24.30 56.74
N ALA A 245 40.15 -23.94 56.11
CA ALA A 245 40.16 -23.01 55.00
C ALA A 245 39.32 -23.50 53.80
N LYS A 246 39.40 -24.80 53.49
CA LYS A 246 38.60 -25.41 52.43
C LYS A 246 37.11 -25.41 52.79
N VAL A 247 36.76 -25.75 54.02
CA VAL A 247 35.37 -25.73 54.50
C VAL A 247 34.81 -24.31 54.48
N ALA A 248 35.59 -23.30 54.88
CA ALA A 248 35.17 -21.90 54.83
C ALA A 248 34.88 -21.43 53.40
N LEU A 249 35.73 -21.81 52.43
CA LEU A 249 35.51 -21.50 51.01
C LEU A 249 34.26 -22.19 50.46
N GLU A 250 34.11 -23.49 50.70
CA GLU A 250 32.94 -24.27 50.25
C GLU A 250 31.63 -23.74 50.86
N SER A 251 31.66 -23.33 52.13
CA SER A 251 30.52 -22.69 52.80
C SER A 251 30.16 -21.34 52.16
N ARG A 252 31.16 -20.52 51.82
CA ARG A 252 30.95 -19.22 51.14
C ARG A 252 30.37 -19.39 49.74
N GLU A 253 30.88 -20.34 48.95
CA GLU A 253 30.35 -20.64 47.61
C GLU A 253 28.94 -21.21 47.65
N ARG A 254 28.64 -22.08 48.62
CA ARG A 254 27.30 -22.63 48.82
C ARG A 254 26.30 -21.53 49.11
N PHE A 255 26.64 -20.62 50.03
CA PHE A 255 25.76 -19.54 50.43
C PHE A 255 25.44 -18.57 49.28
N LEU A 256 26.45 -18.17 48.49
CA LEU A 256 26.23 -17.35 47.28
C LEU A 256 25.31 -18.03 46.27
N ARG A 257 25.47 -19.35 46.07
CA ARG A 257 24.57 -20.13 45.21
C ARG A 257 23.16 -20.15 45.76
N GLU A 258 22.99 -20.32 47.07
CA GLU A 258 21.66 -20.35 47.70
C GLU A 258 20.95 -18.98 47.66
N ILE A 259 21.68 -17.86 47.83
CA ILE A 259 21.12 -16.51 47.55
C ILE A 259 20.65 -16.44 46.10
N TYR A 260 21.51 -16.83 45.14
CA TYR A 260 21.14 -16.79 43.73
C TYR A 260 19.91 -17.66 43.42
N ASP A 261 19.87 -18.89 43.93
CA ASP A 261 18.75 -19.81 43.73
C ASP A 261 17.46 -19.28 44.37
N ALA A 262 17.53 -18.65 45.54
CA ALA A 262 16.36 -18.04 46.20
C ALA A 262 15.82 -16.83 45.42
N THR A 263 16.71 -16.02 44.86
CA THR A 263 16.37 -14.74 44.22
C THR A 263 15.96 -14.89 42.75
N ALA A 264 16.61 -15.80 42.02
CA ALA A 264 16.43 -16.02 40.59
C ALA A 264 15.22 -16.91 40.25
N ASP A 265 14.64 -17.63 41.21
CA ASP A 265 13.49 -18.52 40.98
C ASP A 265 12.23 -17.70 40.61
N PRO A 266 11.74 -17.75 39.36
CA PRO A 266 10.60 -16.96 38.93
C PRO A 266 9.25 -17.51 39.46
N SER A 267 9.23 -18.70 40.06
CA SER A 267 8.00 -19.33 40.57
C SER A 267 7.58 -18.84 41.96
N LEU A 268 8.49 -18.18 42.68
CA LEU A 268 8.26 -17.69 44.03
C LEU A 268 7.71 -16.27 44.03
N SER A 269 6.75 -16.01 44.92
CA SER A 269 6.32 -14.65 45.24
C SER A 269 7.42 -13.88 45.98
N PHE A 270 7.38 -12.55 45.94
CA PHE A 270 8.32 -11.71 46.68
C PHE A 270 8.44 -12.10 48.16
N GLY A 271 7.32 -12.28 48.86
CA GLY A 271 7.32 -12.70 50.27
C GLY A 271 8.06 -14.03 50.48
N ALA A 272 7.80 -15.01 49.61
CA ALA A 272 8.48 -16.32 49.68
C ALA A 272 9.99 -16.25 49.36
N LYS A 273 10.43 -15.31 48.51
CA LYS A 273 11.85 -15.07 48.25
C LYS A 273 12.53 -14.41 49.46
N VAL A 274 11.88 -13.40 50.04
CA VAL A 274 12.34 -12.73 51.26
C VAL A 274 12.41 -13.73 52.42
N GLU A 275 11.38 -14.57 52.61
CA GLU A 275 11.36 -15.64 53.61
C GLU A 275 12.58 -16.57 53.46
N ARG A 276 12.89 -17.05 52.25
CA ARG A 276 14.10 -17.86 51.99
C ARG A 276 15.39 -17.13 52.30
N LEU A 277 15.49 -15.85 51.93
CA LEU A 277 16.66 -15.04 52.22
C LEU A 277 16.83 -14.86 53.74
N LEU A 278 15.75 -14.62 54.47
CA LEU A 278 15.77 -14.53 55.92
C LEU A 278 16.16 -15.87 56.56
N GLU A 279 15.68 -17.01 56.07
CA GLU A 279 16.08 -18.34 56.58
C GLU A 279 17.57 -18.59 56.37
N LEU A 280 18.07 -18.22 55.20
CA LEU A 280 19.46 -18.34 54.81
C LEU A 280 20.36 -17.43 55.67
N GLY A 281 19.98 -16.15 55.82
CA GLY A 281 20.67 -15.19 56.68
C GLY A 281 20.68 -15.64 58.13
N ARG A 282 19.55 -16.13 58.66
CA ARG A 282 19.47 -16.69 60.01
C ARG A 282 20.47 -17.82 60.24
N ALA A 283 20.54 -18.76 59.30
CA ALA A 283 21.45 -19.90 59.38
C ALA A 283 22.93 -19.50 59.27
N TRP A 284 23.25 -18.49 58.46
CA TRP A 284 24.63 -18.04 58.24
C TRP A 284 25.14 -17.11 59.33
N PHE A 285 24.30 -16.17 59.76
CA PHE A 285 24.60 -15.29 60.87
C PHE A 285 24.49 -16.00 62.20
N ASP A 286 23.95 -17.23 62.29
CA ASP A 286 23.78 -17.97 63.55
C ASP A 286 23.00 -17.13 64.58
N LEU A 287 21.79 -16.73 64.18
CA LEU A 287 20.85 -15.94 64.97
C LEU A 287 19.47 -16.64 65.03
N ASP A 288 18.59 -16.29 65.96
CA ASP A 288 17.34 -17.02 66.20
C ASP A 288 16.16 -16.54 65.34
N VAL A 289 16.13 -15.24 65.03
CA VAL A 289 15.07 -14.59 64.24
C VAL A 289 15.67 -13.73 63.12
N GLY A 290 15.01 -13.72 61.97
CA GLY A 290 15.27 -12.79 60.86
C GLY A 290 13.96 -12.19 60.39
N TYR A 291 13.92 -10.89 60.11
CA TYR A 291 12.71 -10.19 59.69
C TYR A 291 12.99 -9.02 58.76
N PHE A 292 11.99 -8.72 57.93
CA PHE A 292 11.91 -7.53 57.09
C PHE A 292 10.73 -6.69 57.55
N ALA A 293 10.98 -5.41 57.85
CA ALA A 293 9.96 -4.45 58.29
C ALA A 293 9.91 -3.24 57.36
N LEU A 294 8.70 -2.74 57.08
CA LEU A 294 8.48 -1.40 56.53
C LEU A 294 8.46 -0.39 57.66
N THR A 295 8.94 0.81 57.38
CA THR A 295 9.05 1.89 58.35
C THR A 295 8.44 3.17 57.77
N ASP A 296 7.70 3.90 58.59
CA ASP A 296 7.16 5.22 58.31
C ASP A 296 7.65 6.17 59.41
N GLU A 297 8.64 7.00 59.09
CA GLU A 297 9.23 7.95 60.04
C GLU A 297 8.30 9.12 60.36
N ASP A 298 7.43 9.51 59.42
CA ASP A 298 6.50 10.63 59.59
C ASP A 298 5.38 10.27 60.57
N GLU A 299 4.89 9.03 60.49
CA GLU A 299 3.87 8.49 61.40
C GLU A 299 4.44 7.83 62.68
N ASP A 300 5.76 7.71 62.81
CA ASP A 300 6.45 6.95 63.88
C ASP A 300 5.98 5.48 63.97
N GLU A 301 5.80 4.81 62.83
CA GLU A 301 5.27 3.44 62.76
C GLU A 301 6.21 2.48 62.02
N PHE A 302 6.20 1.20 62.41
CA PHE A 302 6.78 0.12 61.61
C PHE A 302 5.86 -1.09 61.54
N GLU A 303 5.95 -1.85 60.45
CA GLU A 303 5.22 -3.11 60.25
C GLU A 303 6.17 -4.22 59.76
N VAL A 304 6.18 -5.35 60.46
CA VAL A 304 6.90 -6.56 60.04
C VAL A 304 6.16 -7.24 58.90
N ILE A 305 6.72 -7.22 57.69
CA ILE A 305 6.10 -7.84 56.50
C ILE A 305 6.38 -9.33 56.45
N GLU A 306 7.63 -9.71 56.68
CA GLU A 306 8.07 -11.11 56.70
C GLU A 306 8.98 -11.35 57.90
N ALA A 307 8.85 -12.51 58.54
CA ALA A 307 9.72 -12.92 59.63
C ALA A 307 9.83 -14.45 59.69
N VAL A 308 11.03 -14.93 60.01
CA VAL A 308 11.36 -16.35 60.14
C VAL A 308 12.05 -16.61 61.47
N GLY A 309 11.83 -17.79 62.04
CA GLY A 309 12.27 -18.14 63.38
C GLY A 309 11.18 -17.94 64.43
N SER A 310 11.57 -17.97 65.70
CA SER A 310 10.64 -17.93 66.82
C SER A 310 11.01 -16.83 67.79
N HIS A 311 10.18 -15.79 67.83
CA HIS A 311 10.25 -14.71 68.81
C HIS A 311 8.82 -14.29 69.20
N GLU A 312 8.57 -13.89 70.45
CA GLU A 312 7.20 -13.63 70.93
C GLU A 312 6.55 -12.42 70.23
N LYS A 313 7.35 -11.39 69.92
CA LYS A 313 6.88 -10.09 69.41
C LYS A 313 7.19 -9.83 67.93
N ILE A 314 8.08 -10.59 67.30
CA ILE A 314 8.51 -10.39 65.91
C ILE A 314 7.86 -11.49 65.07
N ARG A 315 6.81 -11.13 64.33
CA ARG A 315 6.00 -12.05 63.50
C ARG A 315 5.39 -11.26 62.33
N PRO A 316 5.09 -11.89 61.19
CA PRO A 316 4.44 -11.20 60.08
C PRO A 316 3.13 -10.51 60.51
N GLY A 317 2.95 -9.25 60.10
CA GLY A 317 1.84 -8.36 60.46
C GLY A 317 1.92 -7.76 61.87
N ALA A 318 3.03 -7.91 62.60
CA ALA A 318 3.24 -7.18 63.84
C ALA A 318 3.63 -5.73 63.52
N SER A 319 2.96 -4.77 64.15
CA SER A 319 3.29 -3.34 64.05
C SER A 319 3.44 -2.69 65.43
N GLY A 320 4.09 -1.53 65.47
CA GLY A 320 4.26 -0.72 66.67
C GLY A 320 5.02 0.57 66.38
N ASP A 321 5.30 1.32 67.45
CA ASP A 321 6.00 2.62 67.36
C ASP A 321 7.45 2.41 66.88
N LEU A 322 7.88 3.15 65.87
CA LEU A 322 9.23 3.03 65.30
C LEU A 322 10.29 3.41 66.35
N SER A 323 10.03 4.48 67.12
CA SER A 323 10.88 5.02 68.18
C SER A 323 11.24 4.05 69.32
N VAL A 324 10.54 2.92 69.45
CA VAL A 324 10.85 1.87 70.44
C VAL A 324 11.33 0.56 69.82
N SER A 325 11.73 0.59 68.55
CA SER A 325 12.15 -0.58 67.76
C SER A 325 13.64 -0.57 67.45
N TYR A 326 14.20 -1.75 67.16
CA TYR A 326 15.58 -1.84 66.65
C TYR A 326 15.72 -1.26 65.23
N CYS A 327 14.62 -1.06 64.52
CA CYS A 327 14.60 -0.47 63.19
C CYS A 327 15.02 1.01 63.25
N GLN A 328 14.57 1.77 64.26
CA GLN A 328 14.97 3.17 64.47
C GLN A 328 16.49 3.32 64.52
N ASN A 329 17.16 2.47 65.30
CA ASN A 329 18.61 2.51 65.45
C ASN A 329 19.35 2.23 64.14
N VAL A 330 18.76 1.44 63.24
CA VAL A 330 19.32 1.17 61.91
C VAL A 330 19.13 2.36 60.98
N LEU A 331 17.98 3.03 61.04
CA LEU A 331 17.68 4.20 60.19
C LEU A 331 18.54 5.42 60.56
N GLU A 332 18.80 5.64 61.86
CA GLU A 332 19.59 6.79 62.34
C GLU A 332 21.09 6.76 61.95
N LEU A 333 21.66 5.57 61.74
CA LEU A 333 23.11 5.40 61.59
C LEU A 333 23.59 5.27 60.14
N ASP A 334 22.68 5.06 59.18
CA ASP A 334 22.93 4.88 57.73
C ASP A 334 24.04 3.85 57.38
N GLU A 335 24.36 2.97 58.35
CA GLU A 335 25.33 1.88 58.27
C GLU A 335 24.75 0.63 58.97
N PRO A 336 25.18 -0.59 58.62
CA PRO A 336 24.70 -1.80 59.28
C PRO A 336 25.00 -1.80 60.79
N VAL A 337 23.96 -1.93 61.61
CA VAL A 337 24.06 -1.97 63.06
C VAL A 337 24.29 -3.41 63.51
N SER A 338 25.32 -3.62 64.32
CA SER A 338 25.59 -4.91 64.95
C SER A 338 25.75 -4.79 66.46
N VAL A 339 25.20 -5.75 67.17
CA VAL A 339 25.26 -5.89 68.63
C VAL A 339 25.60 -7.34 68.93
N LEU A 340 26.70 -7.59 69.63
CA LEU A 340 27.15 -8.92 70.03
C LEU A 340 26.61 -9.30 71.40
N ASN A 341 26.60 -8.33 72.30
CA ASN A 341 26.11 -8.46 73.66
C ASN A 341 25.49 -7.13 74.13
N ALA A 342 24.16 -7.09 74.21
CA ALA A 342 23.41 -5.91 74.59
C ALA A 342 23.79 -5.37 75.98
N GLU A 343 24.06 -6.24 76.96
CA GLU A 343 24.47 -5.82 78.30
C GLU A 343 25.87 -5.16 78.30
N GLU A 344 26.85 -5.77 77.64
CA GLU A 344 28.23 -5.28 77.60
C GLU A 344 28.40 -4.02 76.74
N GLU A 345 27.62 -3.91 75.67
CA GLU A 345 27.66 -2.78 74.73
C GLU A 345 26.75 -1.62 75.15
N GLY A 346 26.08 -1.72 76.31
CA GLY A 346 25.35 -0.61 76.91
C GLY A 346 23.94 -0.39 76.37
N TRP A 347 23.34 -1.39 75.74
CA TRP A 347 21.96 -1.37 75.24
C TRP A 347 20.91 -1.60 76.34
N THR A 348 21.35 -1.91 77.56
CA THR A 348 20.47 -2.04 78.73
C THR A 348 19.87 -0.68 79.11
N GLY A 349 18.62 -0.45 78.70
CA GLY A 349 17.89 0.82 78.83
C GLY A 349 17.56 1.50 77.49
N ASP A 350 17.98 0.91 76.37
CA ASP A 350 17.46 1.25 75.04
C ASP A 350 15.99 0.77 74.91
N PRO A 351 15.06 1.61 74.42
CA PRO A 351 13.66 1.23 74.25
C PRO A 351 13.44 -0.04 73.42
N ALA A 352 14.30 -0.30 72.42
CA ALA A 352 14.23 -1.49 71.58
C ALA A 352 14.62 -2.75 72.36
N TYR A 353 15.68 -2.70 73.15
CA TYR A 353 16.08 -3.83 74.00
C TYR A 353 15.04 -4.11 75.09
N ASP A 354 14.52 -3.08 75.76
CA ASP A 354 13.48 -3.24 76.78
C ASP A 354 12.18 -3.83 76.20
N THR A 355 11.90 -3.55 74.93
CA THR A 355 10.70 -4.04 74.24
C THR A 355 10.88 -5.45 73.67
N TYR A 356 11.98 -5.73 72.98
CA TYR A 356 12.14 -6.98 72.22
C TYR A 356 13.17 -7.95 72.82
N GLY A 357 14.03 -7.53 73.75
CA GLY A 357 14.91 -8.44 74.50
C GLY A 357 15.99 -9.16 73.67
N LEU A 358 16.43 -8.57 72.56
CA LEU A 358 17.47 -9.17 71.72
C LEU A 358 18.85 -8.87 72.30
N GLU A 359 19.52 -9.90 72.82
CA GLU A 359 20.89 -9.83 73.35
C GLU A 359 21.95 -9.68 72.25
N SER A 360 21.65 -10.17 71.03
CA SER A 360 22.46 -9.92 69.84
C SER A 360 21.58 -9.50 68.67
N TYR A 361 22.07 -8.56 67.86
CA TYR A 361 21.33 -7.94 66.77
C TYR A 361 22.25 -7.67 65.57
N PHE A 362 21.72 -7.81 64.36
CA PHE A 362 22.42 -7.45 63.13
C PHE A 362 21.42 -7.00 62.07
N GLY A 363 21.45 -5.73 61.68
CA GLY A 363 20.47 -5.18 60.75
C GLY A 363 21.01 -4.08 59.86
N THR A 364 20.33 -3.83 58.74
CA THR A 364 20.68 -2.79 57.77
C THR A 364 19.41 -2.18 57.16
N SER A 365 19.52 -0.94 56.67
CA SER A 365 18.42 -0.23 56.03
C SER A 365 18.19 -0.73 54.60
N LEU A 366 16.95 -0.62 54.14
CA LEU A 366 16.54 -0.88 52.78
C LEU A 366 16.16 0.43 52.13
N VAL A 367 16.94 0.86 51.15
CA VAL A 367 16.70 2.09 50.40
C VAL A 367 16.01 1.75 49.08
N VAL A 368 14.91 2.43 48.75
CA VAL A 368 14.16 2.26 47.49
C VAL A 368 13.93 3.66 46.91
N GLY A 369 14.45 3.91 45.71
CA GLY A 369 14.30 5.22 45.05
C GLY A 369 14.94 6.40 45.81
N GLY A 370 15.97 6.15 46.61
CA GLY A 370 16.64 7.17 47.43
C GLY A 370 16.04 7.37 48.83
N LYS A 371 14.81 6.88 49.09
CA LYS A 371 14.15 6.95 50.39
C LYS A 371 14.37 5.68 51.20
N GLN A 372 14.51 5.81 52.53
CA GLN A 372 14.50 4.67 53.45
C GLN A 372 13.10 4.04 53.46
N TYR A 373 13.01 2.78 53.03
CA TYR A 373 11.75 2.06 52.83
C TYR A 373 11.45 1.08 53.97
N GLY A 374 12.49 0.65 54.67
CA GLY A 374 12.38 -0.35 55.73
C GLY A 374 13.73 -0.86 56.20
N THR A 375 13.72 -1.96 56.94
CA THR A 375 14.94 -2.57 57.49
C THR A 375 14.94 -4.08 57.30
N LEU A 376 16.14 -4.64 57.11
CA LEU A 376 16.40 -6.07 57.07
C LEU A 376 17.24 -6.45 58.30
N CYS A 377 16.65 -7.25 59.19
CA CYS A 377 17.15 -7.38 60.56
C CYS A 377 17.22 -8.85 61.00
N PHE A 378 18.20 -9.16 61.85
CA PHE A 378 18.41 -10.47 62.47
C PHE A 378 18.75 -10.28 63.95
N GLY A 379 18.36 -11.22 64.80
CA GLY A 379 18.71 -11.14 66.21
C GLY A 379 18.43 -12.42 67.00
N SER A 380 18.86 -12.42 68.26
CA SER A 380 18.67 -13.53 69.20
C SER A 380 18.49 -13.03 70.63
N GLU A 381 17.73 -13.78 71.43
CA GLU A 381 17.62 -13.56 72.89
C GLU A 381 18.89 -14.02 73.66
N SER A 382 19.92 -14.46 72.94
CA SER A 382 21.20 -14.89 73.49
C SER A 382 22.37 -14.07 72.93
N SER A 383 23.37 -13.83 73.78
CA SER A 383 24.59 -13.12 73.41
C SER A 383 25.44 -13.95 72.45
N ARG A 384 26.13 -13.30 71.51
CA ARG A 384 27.00 -13.95 70.56
C ARG A 384 28.44 -14.04 71.07
N GLY A 385 29.03 -15.24 71.05
CA GLY A 385 30.41 -15.47 71.54
C GLY A 385 31.53 -15.08 70.58
N ARG A 386 31.23 -14.65 69.35
CA ARG A 386 32.20 -14.24 68.33
C ARG A 386 31.74 -12.98 67.59
N PRO A 387 32.64 -12.07 67.20
CA PRO A 387 32.28 -10.92 66.38
C PRO A 387 31.77 -11.33 64.99
N PHE A 388 30.96 -10.46 64.38
CA PHE A 388 30.61 -10.59 62.97
C PHE A 388 31.84 -10.37 62.09
N THR A 389 32.04 -11.27 61.14
CA THR A 389 33.15 -11.26 60.18
C THR A 389 32.85 -10.30 59.02
N ARG A 390 33.90 -9.83 58.33
CA ARG A 390 33.71 -9.03 57.09
C ARG A 390 32.82 -9.72 56.06
N SER A 391 32.91 -11.04 55.95
CA SER A 391 32.05 -11.80 55.05
C SER A 391 30.58 -11.71 55.45
N GLU A 392 30.26 -11.79 56.75
CA GLU A 392 28.87 -11.62 57.24
C GLU A 392 28.31 -10.23 56.92
N TYR A 393 29.10 -9.16 57.05
CA TYR A 393 28.70 -7.80 56.60
C TYR A 393 28.41 -7.73 55.09
N THR A 394 29.33 -8.22 54.25
CA THR A 394 29.12 -8.25 52.80
C THR A 394 27.86 -9.02 52.43
N PHE A 395 27.54 -10.10 53.16
CA PHE A 395 26.32 -10.87 52.89
C PHE A 395 25.05 -10.12 53.26
N LEU A 396 25.02 -9.43 54.40
CA LEU A 396 23.89 -8.59 54.78
C LEU A 396 23.64 -7.48 53.75
N GLU A 397 24.69 -6.84 53.26
CA GLU A 397 24.62 -5.83 52.20
C GLU A 397 24.10 -6.40 50.87
N LEU A 398 24.58 -7.56 50.44
CA LEU A 398 24.09 -8.19 49.19
C LEU A 398 22.60 -8.56 49.30
N MET A 399 22.17 -9.03 50.47
CA MET A 399 20.77 -9.33 50.73
C MET A 399 19.92 -8.05 50.70
N SER A 400 20.36 -6.98 51.35
CA SER A 400 19.62 -5.71 51.40
C SER A 400 19.52 -5.07 50.01
N GLN A 401 20.63 -5.01 49.26
CA GLN A 401 20.64 -4.52 47.88
C GLN A 401 19.66 -5.29 46.98
N TRP A 402 19.59 -6.62 47.12
CA TRP A 402 18.65 -7.40 46.34
C TRP A 402 17.19 -7.11 46.71
N VAL A 403 16.88 -7.05 48.01
CA VAL A 403 15.52 -6.75 48.49
C VAL A 403 15.10 -5.35 48.03
N SER A 404 15.97 -4.34 48.18
CA SER A 404 15.78 -2.99 47.67
C SER A 404 15.50 -2.95 46.17
N TYR A 405 16.31 -3.65 45.36
CA TYR A 405 16.12 -3.70 43.91
C TYR A 405 14.78 -4.34 43.51
N GLU A 406 14.42 -5.46 44.13
CA GLU A 406 13.16 -6.16 43.80
C GLU A 406 11.93 -5.36 44.26
N LEU A 407 12.03 -4.61 45.38
CA LEU A 407 11.00 -3.67 45.82
C LEU A 407 10.81 -2.54 44.82
N GLU A 408 11.89 -1.87 44.40
CA GLU A 408 11.85 -0.80 43.41
C GLU A 408 11.24 -1.29 42.09
N ARG A 409 11.64 -2.48 41.64
CA ARG A 409 11.10 -3.12 40.45
C ARG A 409 9.59 -3.38 40.59
N LYS A 410 9.14 -3.93 41.72
CA LYS A 410 7.72 -4.25 41.96
C LYS A 410 6.87 -2.98 42.03
N GLU A 411 7.41 -1.93 42.63
CA GLU A 411 6.76 -0.62 42.69
C GLU A 411 6.60 -0.04 41.27
N ARG A 412 7.67 -0.07 40.46
CA ARG A 412 7.64 0.32 39.05
C ARG A 412 6.60 -0.48 38.25
N GLU A 413 6.57 -1.80 38.40
CA GLU A 413 5.58 -2.67 37.75
C GLU A 413 4.14 -2.35 38.19
N ARG A 414 3.92 -1.98 39.46
CA ARG A 414 2.61 -1.58 39.99
C ARG A 414 2.11 -0.29 39.35
N TYR A 415 2.93 0.76 39.33
CA TYR A 415 2.54 2.05 38.74
C TYR A 415 2.39 1.95 37.22
N GLN A 416 3.26 1.21 36.53
CA GLN A 416 3.10 0.92 35.10
C GLN A 416 1.80 0.15 34.82
N ARG A 417 1.46 -0.87 35.62
CA ARG A 417 0.19 -1.58 35.47
C ARG A 417 -1.02 -0.67 35.67
N LYS A 418 -1.01 0.16 36.72
CA LYS A 418 -2.09 1.15 36.96
C LYS A 418 -2.21 2.13 35.79
N LEU A 419 -1.09 2.64 35.27
CA LEU A 419 -1.06 3.50 34.08
C LEU A 419 -1.70 2.79 32.89
N TYR A 420 -1.30 1.55 32.58
CA TYR A 420 -1.91 0.75 31.52
C TYR A 420 -3.42 0.52 31.75
N GLU A 421 -3.85 0.21 32.98
CA GLU A 421 -5.27 -0.01 33.30
C GLU A 421 -6.12 1.24 33.08
N ILE A 422 -5.61 2.43 33.43
CA ILE A 422 -6.31 3.71 33.20
C ILE A 422 -6.37 4.00 31.70
N THR A 423 -5.22 3.95 31.03
CA THR A 423 -5.08 4.38 29.63
C THR A 423 -5.82 3.47 28.65
N SER A 424 -5.83 2.15 28.91
CA SER A 424 -6.44 1.15 28.01
C SER A 424 -7.93 0.89 28.25
N ASN A 425 -8.57 1.49 29.26
CA ASN A 425 -9.97 1.25 29.57
C ASN A 425 -10.90 1.95 28.56
N PRO A 426 -11.65 1.22 27.71
CA PRO A 426 -12.51 1.83 26.70
C PRO A 426 -13.82 2.41 27.26
N ASP A 427 -14.20 2.05 28.49
CA ASP A 427 -15.47 2.44 29.09
C ASP A 427 -15.42 3.82 29.78
N GLN A 428 -14.23 4.43 29.88
CA GLN A 428 -14.03 5.73 30.51
C GLN A 428 -13.83 6.83 29.47
N THR A 429 -14.39 8.00 29.75
CA THR A 429 -14.18 9.23 28.98
C THR A 429 -12.76 9.76 29.16
N PHE A 430 -12.31 10.63 28.24
CA PHE A 430 -11.01 11.29 28.33
C PHE A 430 -10.84 12.00 29.68
N GLU A 431 -11.85 12.75 30.09
CA GLU A 431 -11.85 13.54 31.31
C GLU A 431 -11.71 12.64 32.56
N GLU A 432 -12.44 11.52 32.62
CA GLU A 432 -12.31 10.53 33.70
C GLU A 432 -10.94 9.84 33.71
N LYS A 433 -10.35 9.58 32.54
CA LYS A 433 -9.00 8.98 32.46
C LYS A 433 -7.93 9.97 32.92
N ILE A 434 -8.03 11.24 32.54
CA ILE A 434 -7.09 12.29 32.96
C ILE A 434 -7.16 12.50 34.47
N GLU A 435 -8.36 12.57 35.06
CA GLU A 435 -8.51 12.69 36.52
C GLU A 435 -7.79 11.55 37.26
N ARG A 436 -8.02 10.28 36.84
CA ARG A 436 -7.32 9.12 37.43
C ARG A 436 -5.82 9.11 37.15
N LEU A 437 -5.39 9.62 35.99
CA LEU A 437 -3.98 9.77 35.64
C LEU A 437 -3.30 10.79 36.58
N LEU A 438 -3.97 11.91 36.86
CA LEU A 438 -3.51 12.92 37.81
C LEU A 438 -3.46 12.37 39.23
N GLU A 439 -4.47 11.62 39.68
CA GLU A 439 -4.44 10.91 40.97
C GLU A 439 -3.23 9.96 41.07
N LEU A 440 -2.97 9.19 40.01
CA LEU A 440 -1.84 8.26 39.96
C LEU A 440 -0.48 8.98 40.03
N GLY A 441 -0.36 10.14 39.37
CA GLY A 441 0.84 10.97 39.44
C GLY A 441 1.05 11.58 40.82
N CYS A 442 -0.01 12.11 41.45
CA CYS A 442 0.05 12.60 42.83
C CYS A 442 0.51 11.50 43.80
N GLU A 443 -0.07 10.29 43.70
CA GLU A 443 0.33 9.11 44.50
C GLU A 443 1.78 8.69 44.23
N ARG A 444 2.26 8.76 42.98
CA ARG A 444 3.62 8.31 42.63
C ARG A 444 4.69 9.31 43.04
N PHE A 445 4.46 10.60 42.81
CA PHE A 445 5.44 11.66 43.03
C PHE A 445 5.38 12.23 44.44
N GLY A 446 4.39 11.84 45.26
CA GLY A 446 4.22 12.38 46.61
C GLY A 446 3.97 13.89 46.59
N LEU A 447 3.15 14.35 45.64
CA LEU A 447 2.78 15.75 45.47
C LEU A 447 1.26 15.89 45.59
N GLU A 448 0.78 16.90 46.30
CA GLU A 448 -0.66 17.06 46.58
C GLU A 448 -1.52 17.46 45.36
N TYR A 449 -0.94 18.15 44.36
CA TYR A 449 -1.68 18.69 43.23
C TYR A 449 -1.22 18.08 41.92
N GLY A 450 -2.18 17.71 41.06
CA GLY A 450 -1.98 17.37 39.65
C GLY A 450 -2.81 18.30 38.77
N ILE A 451 -2.23 18.79 37.68
CA ILE A 451 -2.84 19.81 36.80
C ILE A 451 -2.53 19.46 35.34
N LEU A 452 -3.58 19.38 34.52
CA LEU A 452 -3.47 19.50 33.06
C LEU A 452 -3.93 20.89 32.64
N GLY A 453 -3.00 21.69 32.15
CA GLY A 453 -3.27 23.04 31.62
C GLY A 453 -3.26 23.05 30.10
N ARG A 454 -4.19 23.80 29.49
CA ARG A 454 -4.26 24.10 28.05
C ARG A 454 -3.86 25.56 27.81
N TYR A 455 -3.07 25.82 26.78
CA TYR A 455 -2.65 27.16 26.35
C TYR A 455 -3.21 27.47 24.95
N ASP A 456 -3.84 28.63 24.80
CA ASP A 456 -4.37 29.14 23.53
C ASP A 456 -3.94 30.61 23.36
N GLY A 457 -2.80 30.80 22.71
CA GLY A 457 -2.17 32.11 22.55
C GLY A 457 -1.84 32.79 23.88
N ASP A 458 -2.67 33.76 24.28
CA ASP A 458 -2.51 34.55 25.51
C ASP A 458 -3.33 34.03 26.69
N ASP A 459 -4.27 33.11 26.45
CA ASP A 459 -5.16 32.53 27.44
C ASP A 459 -4.64 31.15 27.87
N ALA A 460 -4.75 30.82 29.17
CA ALA A 460 -4.56 29.45 29.63
C ALA A 460 -5.66 29.07 30.60
N GLU A 461 -5.99 27.79 30.52
CA GLU A 461 -7.13 27.20 31.19
C GLU A 461 -6.67 25.92 31.89
N VAL A 462 -7.14 25.71 33.12
CA VAL A 462 -7.02 24.40 33.77
C VAL A 462 -8.08 23.49 33.16
N GLU A 463 -7.65 22.52 32.36
CA GLU A 463 -8.57 21.56 31.76
C GLU A 463 -9.00 20.49 32.76
N ALA A 464 -8.03 20.02 33.57
CA ALA A 464 -8.28 19.08 34.65
C ALA A 464 -7.33 19.33 35.82
N THR A 465 -7.79 19.06 37.05
CA THR A 465 -6.95 19.13 38.24
C THR A 465 -7.42 18.13 39.30
N VAL A 466 -6.47 17.63 40.09
CA VAL A 466 -6.67 16.82 41.29
C VAL A 466 -5.89 17.49 42.42
N GLY A 467 -6.51 17.62 43.60
CA GLY A 467 -5.86 18.16 44.79
C GLY A 467 -6.86 18.61 45.85
N PRO A 468 -6.38 19.12 47.00
CA PRO A 468 -7.20 19.69 48.06
C PRO A 468 -8.17 20.77 47.56
N ALA A 469 -9.44 20.69 47.98
CA ALA A 469 -10.51 21.58 47.51
C ALA A 469 -10.34 23.05 47.92
N ASP A 470 -9.47 23.33 48.89
CA ASP A 470 -9.13 24.64 49.44
C ASP A 470 -7.86 25.27 48.83
N GLY A 471 -7.18 24.56 47.91
CA GLY A 471 -5.92 24.98 47.27
C GLY A 471 -6.01 26.03 46.18
N GLY A 472 -7.21 26.53 45.85
CA GLY A 472 -7.39 27.66 44.92
C GLY A 472 -7.22 27.33 43.43
N VAL A 473 -7.01 26.06 43.03
CA VAL A 473 -6.98 25.60 41.64
C VAL A 473 -8.27 24.87 41.31
N SER A 474 -8.95 25.26 40.23
CA SER A 474 -10.21 24.63 39.78
C SER A 474 -10.27 24.56 38.25
N PRO A 475 -10.99 23.57 37.66
CA PRO A 475 -11.19 23.52 36.21
C PRO A 475 -11.81 24.82 35.66
N GLY A 476 -11.32 25.28 34.50
CA GLY A 476 -11.88 26.38 33.71
C GLY A 476 -11.23 27.76 33.87
N GLU A 477 -10.56 28.08 34.98
CA GLU A 477 -9.85 29.37 35.12
C GLU A 477 -8.54 29.17 35.87
N PHE A 478 -7.42 29.55 35.24
CA PHE A 478 -6.13 29.57 35.91
C PHE A 478 -6.05 30.79 36.83
N PRO A 479 -5.76 30.65 38.14
CA PRO A 479 -5.77 31.77 39.09
C PRO A 479 -4.74 32.86 38.74
N VAL A 480 -3.68 32.45 38.04
CA VAL A 480 -2.53 33.26 37.64
C VAL A 480 -2.53 33.40 36.11
N ARG A 481 -2.25 34.60 35.59
CA ARG A 481 -2.14 34.78 34.13
C ARG A 481 -0.95 33.99 33.55
N PRO A 482 -1.09 33.35 32.38
CA PRO A 482 -0.11 32.39 31.85
C PRO A 482 1.25 33.02 31.52
N LYS A 483 1.24 34.25 30.98
CA LYS A 483 2.48 35.02 30.71
C LYS A 483 3.24 35.43 31.96
N ALA A 484 2.65 35.30 33.15
CA ALA A 484 3.22 35.76 34.41
C ALA A 484 3.97 34.65 35.17
N GLY A 485 3.54 33.38 35.05
CA GLY A 485 4.14 32.24 35.74
C GLY A 485 5.26 31.56 34.95
N GLN A 486 6.41 31.31 35.59
CA GLN A 486 7.57 30.65 34.98
C GLN A 486 7.48 29.13 34.99
N TYR A 487 6.68 28.52 35.86
CA TYR A 487 6.73 27.07 36.11
C TYR A 487 6.34 26.30 34.84
N CYS A 488 5.12 26.55 34.34
CA CYS A 488 4.63 25.90 33.14
C CYS A 488 5.41 26.34 31.89
N ARG A 489 5.83 27.60 31.80
CA ARG A 489 6.67 28.06 30.67
C ARG A 489 8.00 27.31 30.62
N LYS A 490 8.65 27.07 31.75
CA LYS A 490 9.89 26.29 31.81
C LYS A 490 9.70 24.85 31.34
N ALA A 491 8.56 24.24 31.69
CA ALA A 491 8.21 22.93 31.17
C ALA A 491 7.89 22.96 29.67
N MET A 492 7.18 23.99 29.17
CA MET A 492 6.89 24.16 27.73
C MET A 492 8.14 24.44 26.89
N ASP A 493 9.14 25.14 27.44
CA ASP A 493 10.39 25.44 26.73
C ASP A 493 11.38 24.26 26.77
N ALA A 494 11.14 23.27 27.62
CA ALA A 494 11.99 22.08 27.78
C ALA A 494 11.55 20.92 26.88
N ASP A 495 12.51 20.08 26.52
CA ASP A 495 12.25 18.82 25.81
C ASP A 495 12.10 17.62 26.76
N GLU A 496 12.62 17.74 27.98
CA GLU A 496 12.55 16.72 29.03
C GLU A 496 11.71 17.23 30.22
N PRO A 497 11.14 16.34 31.05
CA PRO A 497 10.39 16.75 32.24
C PRO A 497 11.24 17.60 33.19
N VAL A 498 10.66 18.68 33.70
CA VAL A 498 11.32 19.65 34.58
C VAL A 498 10.91 19.39 36.02
N GLY A 499 11.87 19.03 36.87
CA GLY A 499 11.69 18.83 38.31
C GLY A 499 12.38 19.89 39.15
N ALA A 500 11.67 20.40 40.16
CA ALA A 500 12.13 21.39 41.13
C ALA A 500 11.67 20.96 42.54
N PRO A 501 12.51 20.24 43.30
CA PRO A 501 12.21 19.82 44.68
C PRO A 501 12.04 21.02 45.63
N ASP A 502 12.83 22.06 45.43
CA ASP A 502 12.66 23.40 46.01
C ASP A 502 12.82 24.45 44.89
N VAL A 503 11.71 25.12 44.56
CA VAL A 503 11.65 26.17 43.54
C VAL A 503 12.51 27.40 43.89
N ARG A 504 12.82 27.61 45.17
CA ARG A 504 13.65 28.73 45.67
C ARG A 504 15.12 28.53 45.31
N GLU A 505 15.60 27.30 45.25
CA GLU A 505 16.97 27.00 44.79
C GLU A 505 17.17 27.36 43.31
N LEU A 506 16.09 27.28 42.52
CA LEU A 506 16.06 27.68 41.12
C LEU A 506 15.75 29.17 40.92
N GLY A 507 15.52 29.92 42.02
CA GLY A 507 15.22 31.35 42.00
C GLY A 507 13.83 31.69 41.46
N TRP A 508 12.84 30.82 41.69
CA TRP A 508 11.46 31.02 41.27
C TRP A 508 10.54 31.54 42.40
N ASP A 509 11.12 32.07 43.48
CA ASP A 509 10.43 32.62 44.65
C ASP A 509 9.70 33.96 44.38
N ASP A 510 10.12 34.70 43.35
CA ASP A 510 9.41 35.90 42.87
C ASP A 510 8.26 35.59 41.88
N ASP A 511 8.07 34.32 41.51
CA ASP A 511 7.07 33.90 40.54
C ASP A 511 5.63 34.10 41.05
N PRO A 512 4.68 34.54 40.21
CA PRO A 512 3.28 34.66 40.62
C PRO A 512 2.66 33.33 41.06
N VAL A 513 3.10 32.18 40.51
CA VAL A 513 2.66 30.85 40.96
C VAL A 513 3.07 30.60 42.41
N TYR A 514 4.32 30.91 42.77
CA TYR A 514 4.80 30.84 44.16
C TYR A 514 4.03 31.80 45.08
N ARG A 515 3.84 33.07 44.65
CA ARG A 515 3.23 34.11 45.49
C ARG A 515 1.72 33.95 45.70
N GLU A 516 1.00 33.43 44.71
CA GLU A 516 -0.46 33.35 44.73
C GLU A 516 -0.97 31.95 45.09
N LEU A 517 -0.26 30.89 44.69
CA LEU A 517 -0.66 29.49 44.94
C LEU A 517 0.22 28.79 46.00
N GLY A 518 1.39 29.35 46.33
CA GLY A 518 2.23 28.82 47.40
C GLY A 518 2.96 27.52 47.06
N PHE A 519 3.04 27.13 45.78
CA PHE A 519 3.73 25.91 45.39
C PHE A 519 5.24 26.05 45.56
N GLU A 520 5.81 25.28 46.50
CA GLU A 520 7.25 25.27 46.81
C GLU A 520 8.01 24.16 46.06
N SER A 521 7.30 23.17 45.51
CA SER A 521 7.84 22.14 44.63
C SER A 521 7.02 21.98 43.34
N TYR A 522 7.69 21.62 42.24
CA TYR A 522 7.08 21.52 40.91
C TYR A 522 7.71 20.39 40.09
N PHE A 523 6.87 19.62 39.40
CA PHE A 523 7.31 18.59 38.46
C PHE A 523 6.39 18.54 37.25
N GLY A 524 6.88 18.87 36.05
CA GLY A 524 5.99 18.98 34.89
C GLY A 524 6.65 18.69 33.55
N VAL A 525 5.81 18.34 32.57
CA VAL A 525 6.19 18.01 31.19
C VAL A 525 5.32 18.74 30.18
N LYS A 526 5.90 19.07 29.03
CA LYS A 526 5.21 19.66 27.88
C LYS A 526 4.22 18.68 27.27
N ILE A 527 3.00 19.15 27.03
CA ILE A 527 1.99 18.47 26.22
C ILE A 527 1.89 19.20 24.88
N ALA A 528 1.98 18.47 23.78
CA ALA A 528 1.98 19.00 22.43
C ALA A 528 1.08 18.14 21.54
N THR A 529 0.38 18.79 20.61
CA THR A 529 -0.37 18.11 19.55
C THR A 529 0.24 18.51 18.21
N GLY A 530 1.02 17.62 17.59
CA GLY A 530 1.81 17.98 16.40
C GLY A 530 2.87 19.04 16.68
N SER A 531 2.87 20.12 15.89
CA SER A 531 3.79 21.27 15.98
C SER A 531 3.31 22.40 16.91
N GLU A 532 2.16 22.25 17.56
CA GLU A 532 1.65 23.27 18.48
C GLU A 532 1.72 22.80 19.93
N PRO A 533 2.34 23.59 20.84
CA PRO A 533 2.30 23.30 22.26
C PRO A 533 0.86 23.43 22.74
N TYR A 534 0.31 22.31 23.23
CA TYR A 534 -1.04 22.26 23.77
C TYR A 534 -1.09 22.80 25.20
N GLY A 535 -0.11 22.44 26.01
CA GLY A 535 -0.31 22.36 27.44
C GLY A 535 0.91 22.01 28.26
N THR A 536 0.67 21.89 29.56
CA THR A 536 1.58 21.22 30.50
C THR A 536 0.81 20.26 31.37
N LEU A 537 1.37 19.07 31.56
CA LEU A 537 0.98 18.14 32.61
C LEU A 537 1.94 18.35 33.77
N ALA A 538 1.44 18.84 34.91
CA ALA A 538 2.27 19.25 36.02
C ALA A 538 1.74 18.76 37.36
N PHE A 539 2.65 18.54 38.29
CA PHE A 539 2.42 18.12 39.67
C PHE A 539 3.12 19.11 40.61
N CYS A 540 2.45 19.54 41.66
CA CYS A 540 2.95 20.61 42.54
C CYS A 540 2.62 20.30 44.00
N ASP A 541 3.39 20.88 44.92
CA ASP A 541 3.09 20.85 46.35
C ASP A 541 3.41 22.19 47.01
N THR A 542 2.74 22.49 48.13
CA THR A 542 2.96 23.68 48.96
C THR A 542 4.10 23.52 49.96
N SER A 543 4.71 22.33 50.02
CA SER A 543 5.98 22.08 50.72
C SER A 543 7.11 21.75 49.76
N THR A 544 8.34 22.02 50.20
CA THR A 544 9.54 21.50 49.53
C THR A 544 9.67 20.01 49.73
N ARG A 545 10.27 19.35 48.73
CA ARG A 545 10.64 17.95 48.80
C ARG A 545 12.10 17.83 49.25
N GLU A 546 12.38 16.98 50.22
CA GLU A 546 13.74 16.74 50.73
C GLU A 546 14.61 15.99 49.70
N ASP A 547 14.01 15.01 49.01
CA ASP A 547 14.68 14.21 47.99
C ASP A 547 14.50 14.78 46.57
N PRO A 548 15.54 14.72 45.71
CA PRO A 548 15.40 15.05 44.30
C PRO A 548 14.51 14.04 43.56
N PHE A 549 13.88 14.49 42.46
CA PHE A 549 13.16 13.59 41.57
C PHE A 549 14.13 12.59 40.91
N THR A 550 13.76 11.31 40.96
CA THR A 550 14.56 10.20 40.42
C THR A 550 14.38 10.04 38.91
N ASP A 551 15.35 9.43 38.22
CA ASP A 551 15.25 9.10 36.79
C ASP A 551 13.99 8.27 36.46
N ALA A 552 13.58 7.40 37.39
CA ALA A 552 12.37 6.60 37.26
C ALA A 552 11.09 7.46 37.31
N GLU A 553 11.06 8.51 38.14
CA GLU A 553 9.95 9.47 38.17
C GLU A 553 9.91 10.34 36.91
N HIS A 554 11.07 10.80 36.41
CA HIS A 554 11.17 11.51 35.12
C HIS A 554 10.62 10.66 33.97
N THR A 555 11.06 9.40 33.89
CA THR A 555 10.56 8.45 32.87
C THR A 555 9.06 8.23 33.00
N PHE A 556 8.53 8.10 34.23
CA PHE A 556 7.11 7.89 34.45
C PHE A 556 6.26 9.10 34.03
N LEU A 557 6.69 10.32 34.37
CA LEU A 557 6.03 11.56 33.94
C LEU A 557 6.08 11.73 32.41
N GLU A 558 7.20 11.36 31.78
CA GLU A 558 7.32 11.37 30.33
C GLU A 558 6.32 10.40 29.66
N LEU A 559 6.19 9.17 30.17
CA LEU A 559 5.21 8.19 29.68
C LEU A 559 3.78 8.67 29.84
N MET A 560 3.46 9.33 30.97
CA MET A 560 2.15 9.97 31.16
C MET A 560 1.92 11.06 30.11
N GLY A 561 2.90 11.95 29.91
CA GLY A 561 2.82 13.01 28.89
C GLY A 561 2.65 12.47 27.47
N GLN A 562 3.40 11.43 27.09
CA GLN A 562 3.27 10.77 25.79
C GLN A 562 1.87 10.18 25.58
N TRP A 563 1.27 9.58 26.61
CA TRP A 563 -0.08 9.07 26.50
C TRP A 563 -1.12 10.20 26.35
N VAL A 564 -1.00 11.28 27.13
CA VAL A 564 -1.88 12.45 27.00
C VAL A 564 -1.78 13.05 25.58
N ASN A 565 -0.55 13.20 25.05
CA ASN A 565 -0.35 13.65 23.67
C ASN A 565 -1.04 12.74 22.66
N TYR A 566 -0.85 11.41 22.78
CA TYR A 566 -1.48 10.44 21.89
C TYR A 566 -3.01 10.51 21.91
N GLU A 567 -3.61 10.59 23.10
CA GLU A 567 -5.07 10.64 23.25
C GLU A 567 -5.64 11.96 22.71
N LEU A 568 -4.95 13.08 22.92
CA LEU A 568 -5.32 14.39 22.35
C LEU A 568 -5.21 14.40 20.82
N GLU A 569 -4.15 13.84 20.25
CA GLU A 569 -4.01 13.69 18.79
C GLU A 569 -5.10 12.79 18.21
N GLN A 570 -5.43 11.70 18.91
CA GLN A 570 -6.50 10.79 18.48
C GLN A 570 -7.86 11.48 18.49
N ARG A 571 -8.17 12.26 19.53
CA ARG A 571 -9.40 13.06 19.61
C ARG A 571 -9.45 14.13 18.50
N ARG A 572 -8.35 14.84 18.26
CA ARG A 572 -8.24 15.81 17.15
C ARG A 572 -8.51 15.15 15.80
N ARG A 573 -7.98 13.93 15.57
CA ARG A 573 -8.23 13.14 14.36
C ARG A 573 -9.70 12.73 14.22
N GLU A 574 -10.33 12.31 15.31
CA GLU A 574 -11.76 11.94 15.31
C GLU A 574 -12.67 13.15 15.04
N GLU A 575 -12.38 14.30 15.66
CA GLU A 575 -13.06 15.57 15.39
C GLU A 575 -12.89 16.00 13.92
N GLN A 576 -11.66 15.94 13.40
CA GLN A 576 -11.35 16.24 11.99
C GLN A 576 -12.11 15.32 11.02
N LEU A 577 -12.17 14.01 11.30
CA LEU A 577 -12.90 13.05 10.48
C LEU A 577 -14.42 13.26 10.55
N ALA A 578 -14.95 13.61 11.72
CA ALA A 578 -16.37 13.93 11.87
C ALA A 578 -16.73 15.19 11.06
N ALA A 579 -15.93 16.24 11.17
CA ALA A 579 -16.08 17.49 10.42
C ALA A 579 -15.97 17.26 8.90
N LEU A 580 -15.00 16.47 8.44
CA LEU A 580 -14.85 16.14 7.01
C LEU A 580 -16.03 15.32 6.48
N ASN A 581 -16.56 14.38 7.27
CA ASN A 581 -17.76 13.62 6.89
C ASN A 581 -19.02 14.49 6.83
N GLU A 582 -19.15 15.46 7.73
CA GLU A 582 -20.24 16.43 7.72
C GLU A 582 -20.17 17.32 6.49
N MET A 583 -19.02 17.94 6.24
CA MET A 583 -18.76 18.72 5.03
C MET A 583 -19.04 17.92 3.76
N SER A 584 -18.57 16.66 3.69
CA SER A 584 -18.84 15.78 2.55
C SER A 584 -20.34 15.58 2.32
N ARG A 585 -21.15 15.40 3.38
CA ARG A 585 -22.61 15.26 3.25
C ARG A 585 -23.26 16.54 2.75
N ASP A 586 -22.83 17.69 3.25
CA ASP A 586 -23.39 18.98 2.83
C ASP A 586 -23.06 19.26 1.37
N LEU A 587 -21.81 19.06 0.95
CA LEU A 587 -21.37 19.17 -0.44
C LEU A 587 -22.11 18.22 -1.40
N MET A 588 -22.62 17.09 -0.92
CA MET A 588 -23.43 16.18 -1.73
C MET A 588 -24.85 16.69 -2.00
N ASN A 589 -25.33 17.68 -1.23
CA ASN A 589 -26.65 18.30 -1.42
C ASN A 589 -26.60 19.57 -2.27
N VAL A 590 -25.40 20.05 -2.61
CA VAL A 590 -25.19 21.26 -3.40
C VAL A 590 -25.16 20.94 -4.90
N GLU A 591 -25.75 21.80 -5.73
CA GLU A 591 -25.90 21.53 -7.18
C GLU A 591 -24.84 22.27 -8.03
N THR A 592 -24.27 23.37 -7.53
CA THR A 592 -23.35 24.22 -8.32
C THR A 592 -21.94 24.30 -7.74
N VAL A 593 -20.95 24.48 -8.62
CA VAL A 593 -19.53 24.65 -8.23
C VAL A 593 -19.31 25.91 -7.37
N SER A 594 -20.11 26.96 -7.59
CA SER A 594 -20.07 28.21 -6.81
C SER A 594 -20.56 27.99 -5.36
N GLU A 595 -21.71 27.34 -5.18
CA GLU A 595 -22.21 27.00 -3.84
C GLU A 595 -21.30 25.99 -3.12
N ILE A 596 -20.63 25.09 -3.86
CA ILE A 596 -19.61 24.18 -3.29
C ILE A 596 -18.44 25.00 -2.72
N ALA A 597 -17.99 26.05 -3.41
CA ALA A 597 -16.92 26.92 -2.94
C ALA A 597 -17.31 27.67 -1.65
N GLU A 598 -18.53 28.21 -1.57
CA GLU A 598 -19.06 28.88 -0.38
C GLU A 598 -19.16 27.91 0.81
N THR A 599 -19.79 26.76 0.61
CA THR A 599 -19.97 25.71 1.64
C THR A 599 -18.61 25.19 2.15
N THR A 600 -17.61 25.06 1.26
CA THR A 600 -16.25 24.66 1.62
C THR A 600 -15.60 25.65 2.57
N VAL A 601 -15.74 26.95 2.30
CA VAL A 601 -15.14 28.01 3.12
C VAL A 601 -15.83 28.13 4.48
N GLU A 602 -17.15 27.95 4.52
CA GLU A 602 -17.92 27.90 5.78
C GLU A 602 -17.44 26.75 6.68
N HIS A 603 -17.38 25.52 6.15
CA HIS A 603 -16.87 24.36 6.88
C HIS A 603 -15.38 24.48 7.24
N ALA A 604 -14.56 25.07 6.36
CA ALA A 604 -13.16 25.35 6.66
C ALA A 604 -13.01 26.22 7.90
N HIS A 605 -13.86 27.24 8.07
CA HIS A 605 -13.84 28.12 9.23
C HIS A 605 -14.41 27.46 10.49
N GLU A 606 -15.62 26.93 10.40
CA GLU A 606 -16.41 26.53 11.58
C GLU A 606 -16.05 25.15 12.11
N SER A 607 -15.81 24.19 11.20
CA SER A 607 -15.70 22.77 11.54
C SER A 607 -14.26 22.27 11.45
N LEU A 608 -13.51 22.71 10.43
CA LEU A 608 -12.14 22.22 10.16
C LEU A 608 -11.04 23.06 10.84
N ARG A 609 -11.41 24.16 11.53
CA ARG A 609 -10.50 25.09 12.22
C ARG A 609 -9.37 25.63 11.32
N LEU A 610 -9.69 25.94 10.07
CA LEU A 610 -8.82 26.59 9.10
C LEU A 610 -9.27 28.05 8.90
N PRO A 611 -8.92 28.97 9.82
CA PRO A 611 -9.50 30.31 9.87
C PRO A 611 -9.10 31.22 8.70
N LEU A 612 -8.08 30.84 7.92
CA LEU A 612 -7.54 31.62 6.79
C LEU A 612 -7.69 30.84 5.48
N SER A 613 -8.92 30.47 5.13
CA SER A 613 -9.22 29.67 3.93
C SER A 613 -9.93 30.44 2.82
N ALA A 614 -9.67 30.04 1.57
CA ALA A 614 -10.33 30.55 0.37
C ALA A 614 -10.38 29.51 -0.77
N VAL A 615 -11.39 29.61 -1.62
CA VAL A 615 -11.51 28.83 -2.86
C VAL A 615 -11.49 29.80 -4.03
N ALA A 616 -10.62 29.53 -5.01
CA ALA A 616 -10.54 30.29 -6.26
C ALA A 616 -10.81 29.38 -7.45
N LEU A 617 -11.79 29.73 -8.28
CA LEU A 617 -12.20 28.94 -9.44
C LEU A 617 -11.50 29.41 -10.72
N TYR A 618 -11.32 28.51 -11.67
CA TYR A 618 -10.73 28.81 -12.98
C TYR A 618 -11.77 29.43 -13.91
N ASP A 619 -11.53 30.70 -14.26
CA ASP A 619 -12.34 31.44 -15.23
C ASP A 619 -11.79 31.17 -16.64
N ALA A 620 -12.49 30.31 -17.39
CA ALA A 620 -12.10 29.94 -18.75
C ALA A 620 -12.21 31.09 -19.76
N GLU A 621 -13.03 32.12 -19.51
CA GLU A 621 -13.17 33.27 -20.41
C GLU A 621 -11.96 34.21 -20.32
N ASN A 622 -11.48 34.43 -19.09
CA ASN A 622 -10.37 35.34 -18.81
C ASN A 622 -9.02 34.63 -18.64
N GLY A 623 -9.00 33.29 -18.57
CA GLY A 623 -7.80 32.48 -18.44
C GLY A 623 -7.02 32.74 -17.14
N ARG A 624 -7.73 32.95 -16.02
CA ARG A 624 -7.15 33.28 -14.71
C ARG A 624 -7.91 32.58 -13.58
N LEU A 625 -7.29 32.44 -12.42
CA LEU A 625 -7.99 32.03 -11.20
C LEU A 625 -8.66 33.26 -10.58
N ALA A 626 -9.93 33.13 -10.18
CA ALA A 626 -10.68 34.19 -9.51
C ALA A 626 -11.15 33.70 -8.14
N PRO A 627 -10.92 34.44 -7.04
CA PRO A 627 -11.49 34.09 -5.74
C PRO A 627 -13.02 34.04 -5.84
N GLU A 628 -13.61 32.90 -5.49
CA GLU A 628 -15.05 32.68 -5.49
C GLU A 628 -15.61 32.84 -4.07
N ALA A 629 -14.95 32.21 -3.09
CA ALA A 629 -15.34 32.27 -1.68
C ALA A 629 -14.10 32.39 -0.78
N GLN A 630 -14.24 33.07 0.36
CA GLN A 630 -13.17 33.27 1.33
C GLN A 630 -13.70 33.56 2.74
N THR A 631 -12.98 33.09 3.75
CA THR A 631 -13.30 33.36 5.18
C THR A 631 -13.08 34.84 5.49
N THR A 632 -13.82 35.39 6.46
CA THR A 632 -13.70 36.83 6.83
C THR A 632 -12.27 37.24 7.16
N ARG A 633 -11.55 36.39 7.89
CA ARG A 633 -10.16 36.64 8.25
C ARG A 633 -9.23 36.50 7.03
N ALA A 634 -9.52 35.58 6.11
CA ALA A 634 -8.77 35.49 4.86
C ALA A 634 -8.94 36.71 3.96
N GLU A 635 -10.07 37.44 3.99
CA GLU A 635 -10.23 38.66 3.18
C GLU A 635 -9.18 39.73 3.50
N ASP A 636 -8.81 39.84 4.78
CA ASP A 636 -7.87 40.83 5.30
C ASP A 636 -6.43 40.32 5.33
N GLU A 637 -6.23 39.06 5.75
CA GLU A 637 -4.90 38.50 6.04
C GLU A 637 -4.35 37.61 4.91
N LEU A 638 -5.20 37.04 4.04
CA LEU A 638 -4.78 36.20 2.91
C LEU A 638 -4.90 37.02 1.61
N PRO A 639 -3.81 37.34 0.89
CA PRO A 639 -3.86 38.21 -0.30
C PRO A 639 -4.41 37.48 -1.55
N THR A 640 -5.55 36.80 -1.44
CA THR A 640 -6.21 35.97 -2.47
C THR A 640 -6.40 36.71 -3.79
N ALA A 641 -6.86 37.96 -3.74
CA ALA A 641 -7.05 38.79 -4.93
C ALA A 641 -5.73 39.12 -5.65
N THR A 642 -4.60 39.15 -4.96
CA THR A 642 -3.28 39.37 -5.59
C THR A 642 -2.68 38.07 -6.07
N LEU A 643 -2.84 37.01 -5.29
CA LEU A 643 -2.31 35.67 -5.54
C LEU A 643 -3.00 34.94 -6.70
N CYS A 644 -4.32 35.06 -6.83
CA CYS A 644 -5.11 34.28 -7.78
C CYS A 644 -5.30 35.00 -9.13
N ASN A 645 -5.40 36.34 -9.14
CA ASN A 645 -5.65 37.10 -10.37
C ASN A 645 -4.45 37.19 -11.33
N SER A 646 -3.29 36.64 -10.95
CA SER A 646 -2.11 36.59 -11.81
C SER A 646 -2.07 35.29 -12.61
N THR A 647 -1.74 35.38 -13.91
CA THR A 647 -1.46 34.23 -14.78
C THR A 647 -0.02 33.71 -14.63
N SER A 648 0.64 34.06 -13.51
CA SER A 648 2.01 33.68 -13.15
C SER A 648 2.18 33.72 -11.63
N GLY A 649 3.12 32.94 -11.08
CA GLY A 649 3.37 32.87 -9.64
C GLY A 649 2.92 31.55 -9.01
N PRO A 650 3.19 31.36 -7.71
CA PRO A 650 3.17 30.04 -7.10
C PRO A 650 1.78 29.38 -7.06
N VAL A 651 0.70 30.17 -6.96
CA VAL A 651 -0.69 29.67 -7.02
C VAL A 651 -1.06 29.16 -8.41
N TRP A 652 -0.77 29.96 -9.44
CA TRP A 652 -1.01 29.57 -10.83
C TRP A 652 -0.18 28.35 -11.23
N GLU A 653 1.07 28.29 -10.79
CA GLU A 653 1.92 27.13 -11.06
C GLU A 653 1.47 25.86 -10.32
N ALA A 654 0.90 25.96 -9.11
CA ALA A 654 0.30 24.82 -8.42
C ALA A 654 -0.91 24.28 -9.20
N PHE A 655 -1.80 25.16 -9.66
CA PHE A 655 -2.94 24.80 -10.50
C PHE A 655 -2.53 24.08 -11.79
N VAL A 656 -1.55 24.62 -12.51
CA VAL A 656 -1.08 24.02 -13.78
C VAL A 656 -0.32 22.70 -13.56
N ALA A 657 0.42 22.58 -12.46
CA ALA A 657 1.16 21.37 -12.13
C ALA A 657 0.25 20.24 -11.62
N GLY A 658 -0.89 20.58 -11.00
CA GLY A 658 -1.76 19.60 -10.36
C GLY A 658 -1.17 19.01 -9.07
N GLU A 659 -0.25 19.73 -8.41
CA GLU A 659 0.41 19.30 -7.18
C GLU A 659 0.24 20.36 -6.08
N MET A 660 0.03 19.91 -4.84
CA MET A 660 0.03 20.79 -3.66
C MET A 660 1.36 21.55 -3.56
N ARG A 661 1.29 22.83 -3.18
CA ARG A 661 2.47 23.63 -2.85
C ARG A 661 2.33 24.36 -1.53
N ALA A 662 3.41 24.33 -0.75
CA ALA A 662 3.58 25.16 0.44
C ALA A 662 4.45 26.38 0.11
N ILE A 663 3.96 27.57 0.43
CA ILE A 663 4.60 28.85 0.17
C ILE A 663 4.93 29.48 1.51
N ASP A 664 6.22 29.68 1.79
CA ASP A 664 6.66 30.33 3.02
C ASP A 664 6.53 31.85 2.88
N VAL A 665 5.79 32.48 3.82
CA VAL A 665 5.55 33.93 3.80
C VAL A 665 6.70 34.63 4.52
N GLY A 666 7.37 35.58 3.85
CA GLY A 666 8.55 36.31 4.37
C GLY A 666 9.87 36.09 3.62
N GLY A 667 9.90 35.25 2.57
CA GLY A 667 11.02 35.10 1.63
C GLY A 667 11.01 36.08 0.44
N ASP A 668 11.95 35.93 -0.51
CA ASP A 668 12.18 36.76 -1.73
C ASP A 668 11.00 36.78 -2.74
N ASP A 669 9.82 36.28 -2.36
CA ASP A 669 8.66 35.99 -3.22
C ASP A 669 7.66 37.16 -3.36
N GLY A 670 7.97 38.33 -2.81
CA GLY A 670 7.23 39.57 -3.09
C GLY A 670 5.80 39.66 -2.53
N LEU A 671 5.43 38.82 -1.57
CA LEU A 671 4.16 38.91 -0.85
C LEU A 671 4.19 40.01 0.23
N PRO A 672 3.07 40.73 0.47
CA PRO A 672 3.00 41.72 1.54
C PRO A 672 3.26 41.07 2.90
N ALA A 673 3.99 41.78 3.76
CA ALA A 673 4.30 41.34 5.12
C ALA A 673 3.03 41.33 5.98
N ASN A 674 2.35 40.19 5.99
CA ASN A 674 1.29 39.86 6.94
C ASN A 674 1.88 38.93 8.02
N ASP A 675 1.21 38.76 9.16
CA ASP A 675 1.65 37.88 10.27
C ASP A 675 1.61 36.37 9.92
N LEU A 676 1.44 36.02 8.64
CA LEU A 676 1.46 34.66 8.12
C LEU A 676 2.88 34.11 8.02
N THR A 677 3.03 32.81 8.25
CA THR A 677 4.29 32.07 8.12
C THR A 677 4.29 31.13 6.91
N GLN A 678 3.15 30.54 6.57
CA GLN A 678 3.02 29.63 5.41
C GLN A 678 1.61 29.63 4.82
N ILE A 679 1.52 29.47 3.49
CA ILE A 679 0.28 29.27 2.72
C ILE A 679 0.35 27.94 1.99
N LEU A 680 -0.67 27.10 2.14
CA LEU A 680 -0.88 25.91 1.33
C LEU A 680 -1.81 26.22 0.16
N VAL A 681 -1.42 25.77 -1.03
CA VAL A 681 -2.21 25.85 -2.25
C VAL A 681 -2.44 24.43 -2.74
N VAL A 682 -3.70 24.01 -2.81
CA VAL A 682 -4.09 22.67 -3.28
C VAL A 682 -4.96 22.78 -4.51
N PRO A 683 -4.57 22.16 -5.65
CA PRO A 683 -5.39 22.17 -6.85
C PRO A 683 -6.66 21.36 -6.67
N LEU A 684 -7.77 21.87 -7.20
CA LEU A 684 -9.06 21.21 -7.33
C LEU A 684 -9.23 20.79 -8.80
N ASP A 685 -8.33 19.94 -9.28
CA ASP A 685 -8.16 19.53 -10.69
C ASP A 685 -8.34 20.69 -11.70
N ARG A 686 -9.34 20.63 -12.58
CA ARG A 686 -9.56 21.64 -13.63
C ARG A 686 -10.42 22.82 -13.16
N GLN A 687 -10.98 22.72 -11.96
CA GLN A 687 -12.02 23.61 -11.46
C GLN A 687 -11.43 24.82 -10.72
N GLY A 688 -10.27 24.67 -10.07
CA GLY A 688 -9.66 25.78 -9.34
C GLY A 688 -8.59 25.37 -8.33
N VAL A 689 -8.45 26.15 -7.27
CA VAL A 689 -7.53 25.90 -6.15
C VAL A 689 -8.21 26.20 -4.80
N PHE A 690 -7.87 25.42 -3.79
CA PHE A 690 -8.13 25.69 -2.38
C PHE A 690 -6.86 26.26 -1.73
N LEU A 691 -7.01 27.37 -0.99
CA LEU A 691 -5.91 28.03 -0.29
C LEU A 691 -6.19 28.05 1.22
N THR A 692 -5.18 27.76 2.02
CA THR A 692 -5.24 27.98 3.48
C THR A 692 -3.90 28.50 4.03
N GLY A 693 -3.94 29.37 5.04
CA GLY A 693 -2.75 29.98 5.65
C GLY A 693 -2.62 29.73 7.15
N THR A 694 -1.38 29.75 7.66
CA THR A 694 -1.08 29.71 9.10
C THR A 694 -0.14 30.85 9.50
N ALA A 695 -0.31 31.34 10.74
CA ALA A 695 0.58 32.30 11.40
C ALA A 695 1.53 31.62 12.40
N SER A 696 1.45 30.29 12.56
CA SER A 696 2.27 29.53 13.51
C SER A 696 3.75 29.53 13.11
N PRO A 697 4.69 29.75 14.04
CA PRO A 697 6.13 29.73 13.74
C PRO A 697 6.62 28.37 13.22
N GLU A 698 5.93 27.27 13.57
CA GLU A 698 6.33 25.91 13.17
C GLU A 698 5.84 25.51 11.75
N LYS A 699 5.02 26.36 11.11
CA LYS A 699 4.36 26.11 9.81
C LYS A 699 3.43 24.89 9.85
N PHE A 700 2.83 24.54 8.71
CA PHE A 700 1.97 23.34 8.63
C PHE A 700 2.81 22.07 8.74
N ASP A 701 2.41 21.18 9.65
CA ASP A 701 3.03 19.86 9.81
C ASP A 701 2.59 18.88 8.68
N SER A 702 3.07 17.64 8.70
CA SER A 702 2.69 16.64 7.69
C SER A 702 1.23 16.21 7.78
N LEU A 703 0.68 16.09 8.99
CA LEU A 703 -0.67 15.60 9.22
C LEU A 703 -1.71 16.66 8.82
N GLU A 704 -1.41 17.93 9.09
CA GLU A 704 -2.21 19.07 8.64
C GLU A 704 -2.24 19.17 7.12
N ARG A 705 -1.11 18.93 6.43
CA ARG A 705 -1.07 18.89 4.97
C ARG A 705 -1.92 17.76 4.41
N ASP A 706 -1.78 16.55 4.93
CA ASP A 706 -2.59 15.38 4.52
C ASP A 706 -4.09 15.66 4.71
N PHE A 707 -4.46 16.34 5.81
CA PHE A 707 -5.83 16.74 6.08
C PHE A 707 -6.36 17.78 5.10
N VAL A 708 -5.57 18.82 4.79
CA VAL A 708 -5.92 19.84 3.79
C VAL A 708 -6.03 19.22 2.39
N GLU A 709 -5.18 18.25 2.04
CA GLU A 709 -5.27 17.51 0.78
C GLU A 709 -6.54 16.67 0.70
N THR A 710 -6.88 15.96 1.78
CA THR A 710 -8.10 15.16 1.88
C THR A 710 -9.36 16.04 1.77
N THR A 711 -9.32 17.23 2.36
CA THR A 711 -10.38 18.23 2.25
C THR A 711 -10.53 18.67 0.79
N ALA A 712 -9.43 19.06 0.13
CA ALA A 712 -9.43 19.46 -1.27
C ALA A 712 -9.93 18.35 -2.21
N ALA A 713 -9.54 17.09 -2.00
CA ALA A 713 -10.01 15.95 -2.79
C ALA A 713 -11.53 15.72 -2.64
N THR A 714 -12.09 16.00 -1.45
CA THR A 714 -13.53 15.94 -1.21
C THR A 714 -14.26 17.03 -1.99
N VAL A 715 -13.71 18.25 -2.00
CA VAL A 715 -14.22 19.40 -2.78
C VAL A 715 -14.12 19.13 -4.28
N GLU A 716 -12.99 18.63 -4.77
CA GLU A 716 -12.78 18.24 -6.16
C GLU A 716 -13.82 17.20 -6.63
N SER A 717 -14.08 16.19 -5.80
CA SER A 717 -15.09 15.16 -6.08
C SER A 717 -16.50 15.76 -6.17
N ALA A 718 -16.84 16.70 -5.28
CA ALA A 718 -18.12 17.41 -5.33
C ALA A 718 -18.24 18.28 -6.59
N CYS A 719 -17.19 19.05 -6.93
CA CYS A 719 -17.16 19.86 -8.14
C CYS A 719 -17.28 19.02 -9.41
N THR A 720 -16.57 17.88 -9.47
CA THR A 720 -16.63 16.94 -10.60
C THR A 720 -18.02 16.30 -10.73
N ARG A 721 -18.70 16.02 -9.61
CA ARG A 721 -20.09 15.53 -9.63
C ARG A 721 -21.03 16.59 -10.20
N ALA A 722 -20.97 17.82 -9.69
CA ALA A 722 -21.82 18.92 -10.15
C ALA A 722 -21.67 19.16 -11.66
N ASP A 723 -20.43 19.22 -12.15
CA ASP A 723 -20.14 19.37 -13.60
C ASP A 723 -20.69 18.20 -14.43
N ARG A 724 -20.54 16.96 -13.93
CA ARG A 724 -21.05 15.76 -14.60
C ARG A 724 -22.58 15.71 -14.64
N GLU A 725 -23.25 16.07 -13.55
CA GLU A 725 -24.72 16.10 -13.48
C GLU A 725 -25.28 17.12 -14.46
N GLN A 726 -24.67 18.31 -14.54
CA GLN A 726 -25.04 19.33 -15.53
C GLN A 726 -24.88 18.81 -16.97
N LEU A 727 -23.74 18.18 -17.29
CA LEU A 727 -23.50 17.60 -18.63
C LEU A 727 -24.48 16.45 -18.96
N LEU A 728 -24.83 15.62 -17.98
CA LEU A 728 -25.79 14.53 -18.16
C LEU A 728 -27.18 15.08 -18.46
N HIS A 729 -27.61 16.14 -17.76
CA HIS A 729 -28.89 16.79 -18.00
C HIS A 729 -29.00 17.33 -19.43
N GLU A 730 -27.98 18.04 -19.91
CA GLU A 730 -27.90 18.55 -21.30
C GLU A 730 -27.95 17.41 -22.34
N ARG A 731 -27.31 16.27 -22.02
CA ARG A 731 -27.29 15.10 -22.91
C ARG A 731 -28.63 14.36 -22.93
N GLU A 732 -29.32 14.26 -21.80
CA GLU A 732 -30.63 13.62 -21.70
C GLU A 732 -31.66 14.39 -22.53
N GLU A 733 -31.68 15.73 -22.42
CA GLU A 733 -32.51 16.61 -23.26
C GLU A 733 -32.23 16.38 -24.76
N THR A 734 -30.95 16.31 -25.15
CA THR A 734 -30.57 16.02 -26.55
C THR A 734 -31.02 14.63 -27.02
N LEU A 735 -30.95 13.61 -26.15
CA LEU A 735 -31.35 12.25 -26.48
C LEU A 735 -32.87 12.11 -26.62
N GLU A 736 -33.65 12.82 -25.79
CA GLU A 736 -35.11 12.89 -25.91
C GLU A 736 -35.52 13.47 -27.27
N ASP A 737 -34.95 14.60 -27.67
CA ASP A 737 -35.16 15.23 -28.98
C ASP A 737 -34.85 14.27 -30.16
N GLN A 738 -33.74 13.53 -30.06
CA GLN A 738 -33.35 12.55 -31.06
C GLN A 738 -34.32 11.37 -31.14
N ASN A 739 -34.81 10.91 -29.99
CA ASN A 739 -35.71 9.76 -29.93
C ASN A 739 -37.08 10.10 -30.53
N GLU A 740 -37.63 11.30 -30.23
CA GLU A 740 -38.88 11.77 -30.83
C GLU A 740 -38.79 11.83 -32.37
N THR A 741 -37.66 12.31 -32.89
CA THR A 741 -37.39 12.35 -34.34
C THR A 741 -37.34 10.93 -34.95
N LEU A 742 -36.68 9.99 -34.27
CA LEU A 742 -36.58 8.60 -34.73
C LEU A 742 -37.93 7.87 -34.74
N GLU A 743 -38.75 8.07 -33.71
CA GLU A 743 -40.11 7.50 -33.65
C GLU A 743 -40.97 7.99 -34.82
N ARG A 744 -40.91 9.29 -35.13
CA ARG A 744 -41.59 9.88 -36.28
C ARG A 744 -41.14 9.25 -37.60
N LEU A 745 -39.83 9.12 -37.82
CA LEU A 745 -39.26 8.49 -39.02
C LEU A 745 -39.68 7.01 -39.17
N ASN A 746 -39.68 6.25 -38.08
CA ASN A 746 -40.00 4.83 -38.10
C ASN A 746 -41.49 4.59 -38.41
N ARG A 747 -42.38 5.43 -37.85
CA ARG A 747 -43.82 5.38 -38.12
C ARG A 747 -44.14 5.62 -39.60
N ILE A 748 -43.55 6.67 -40.18
CA ILE A 748 -43.73 7.01 -41.59
C ILE A 748 -43.26 5.85 -42.47
N ASN A 749 -42.03 5.36 -42.27
CA ASN A 749 -41.48 4.24 -43.04
C ASN A 749 -42.31 2.96 -42.95
N THR A 750 -42.83 2.64 -41.76
CA THR A 750 -43.67 1.45 -41.56
C THR A 750 -44.97 1.54 -42.36
N THR A 751 -45.61 2.71 -42.34
CA THR A 751 -46.86 2.96 -43.08
C THR A 751 -46.65 2.78 -44.58
N ILE A 752 -45.59 3.35 -45.15
CA ILE A 752 -45.24 3.18 -46.57
C ILE A 752 -45.05 1.71 -46.92
N ARG A 753 -44.21 0.98 -46.15
CA ARG A 753 -43.91 -0.43 -46.43
C ARG A 753 -45.14 -1.31 -46.42
N ASN A 754 -46.07 -1.06 -45.50
CA ASN A 754 -47.33 -1.79 -45.44
C ASN A 754 -48.17 -1.54 -46.70
N ILE A 755 -48.25 -0.29 -47.16
CA ILE A 755 -48.98 0.06 -48.37
C ILE A 755 -48.31 -0.56 -49.59
N ASP A 756 -47.00 -0.37 -49.80
CA ASP A 756 -46.25 -0.95 -50.92
C ASP A 756 -46.42 -2.47 -51.02
N GLN A 757 -46.34 -3.17 -49.88
CA GLN A 757 -46.51 -4.62 -49.84
C GLN A 757 -47.93 -5.05 -50.24
N ALA A 758 -48.94 -4.30 -49.80
CA ALA A 758 -50.33 -4.59 -50.11
C ALA A 758 -50.68 -4.24 -51.57
N LEU A 759 -50.11 -3.16 -52.12
CA LEU A 759 -50.25 -2.78 -53.53
C LEU A 759 -49.73 -3.87 -54.48
N VAL A 760 -48.61 -4.53 -54.15
CA VAL A 760 -48.05 -5.62 -54.98
C VAL A 760 -48.98 -6.84 -55.04
N GLN A 761 -49.79 -7.08 -54.00
CA GLN A 761 -50.69 -8.23 -53.92
C GLN A 761 -52.08 -7.94 -54.54
N ALA A 762 -52.45 -6.67 -54.64
CA ALA A 762 -53.73 -6.26 -55.18
C ALA A 762 -53.87 -6.68 -56.65
N SER A 763 -55.04 -7.23 -56.99
CA SER A 763 -55.34 -7.78 -58.31
C SER A 763 -56.34 -6.93 -59.08
N THR A 764 -56.91 -5.92 -58.44
CA THR A 764 -57.85 -4.96 -59.03
C THR A 764 -57.50 -3.52 -58.61
N ARG A 765 -57.96 -2.55 -59.40
CA ARG A 765 -57.79 -1.14 -59.08
C ARG A 765 -58.53 -0.76 -57.80
N GLU A 766 -59.72 -1.31 -57.59
CA GLU A 766 -60.54 -1.05 -56.40
C GLU A 766 -59.81 -1.49 -55.11
N GLU A 767 -59.19 -2.67 -55.12
CA GLU A 767 -58.37 -3.16 -53.99
C GLU A 767 -57.17 -2.24 -53.70
N ILE A 768 -56.52 -1.70 -54.74
CA ILE A 768 -55.42 -0.74 -54.59
C ILE A 768 -55.88 0.54 -53.88
N GLU A 769 -57.00 1.11 -54.33
CA GLU A 769 -57.53 2.37 -53.79
C GLU A 769 -57.99 2.19 -52.33
N GLU A 770 -58.65 1.08 -51.99
CA GLU A 770 -59.15 0.75 -50.64
C GLU A 770 -58.01 0.58 -49.64
N VAL A 771 -57.03 -0.26 -49.96
CA VAL A 771 -55.85 -0.52 -49.12
C VAL A 771 -55.07 0.76 -48.83
N ALA A 772 -54.87 1.61 -49.84
CA ALA A 772 -54.16 2.87 -49.68
C ALA A 772 -54.87 3.80 -48.68
N CYS A 773 -56.20 3.91 -48.77
CA CYS A 773 -56.97 4.72 -47.84
C CYS A 773 -56.95 4.14 -46.42
N GLU A 774 -57.18 2.84 -46.27
CA GLU A 774 -57.24 2.18 -44.97
C GLU A 774 -55.92 2.30 -44.20
N GLN A 775 -54.79 1.98 -44.84
CA GLN A 775 -53.49 2.04 -44.18
C GLN A 775 -53.05 3.46 -43.82
N LEU A 776 -53.44 4.46 -44.63
CA LEU A 776 -53.20 5.86 -44.29
C LEU A 776 -54.07 6.30 -43.11
N ALA A 777 -55.34 5.92 -43.04
CA ALA A 777 -56.22 6.32 -41.95
C ALA A 777 -56.01 5.53 -40.64
N ASP A 778 -55.44 4.33 -40.68
CA ASP A 778 -55.23 3.47 -39.50
C ASP A 778 -53.98 3.88 -38.68
N VAL A 779 -53.05 4.62 -39.27
CA VAL A 779 -51.82 5.06 -38.61
C VAL A 779 -51.88 6.56 -38.36
N GLY A 780 -51.91 6.96 -37.08
CA GLY A 780 -51.87 8.37 -36.69
C GLY A 780 -50.64 9.09 -37.28
N PRO A 781 -50.75 10.34 -37.74
CA PRO A 781 -51.73 11.37 -37.36
C PRO A 781 -52.86 11.63 -38.37
N TYR A 782 -53.12 10.71 -39.30
CA TYR A 782 -54.11 10.93 -40.37
C TYR A 782 -55.51 10.46 -39.94
N GLU A 783 -56.49 11.36 -40.02
CA GLU A 783 -57.86 11.14 -39.55
C GLU A 783 -58.81 10.73 -40.68
N LEU A 784 -58.48 11.06 -41.93
CA LEU A 784 -59.25 10.72 -43.12
C LEU A 784 -58.33 10.62 -44.34
N ALA A 785 -58.45 9.56 -45.11
CA ALA A 785 -57.87 9.42 -46.44
C ALA A 785 -58.93 9.00 -47.45
N TRP A 786 -58.93 9.58 -48.65
CA TRP A 786 -59.89 9.22 -49.69
C TRP A 786 -59.32 9.36 -51.09
N VAL A 787 -59.80 8.52 -52.01
CA VAL A 787 -59.48 8.58 -53.44
C VAL A 787 -60.71 8.99 -54.23
N GLY A 788 -60.54 9.92 -55.16
CA GLY A 788 -61.60 10.34 -56.09
C GLY A 788 -61.15 10.43 -57.53
N GLU A 789 -62.13 10.40 -58.43
CA GLU A 789 -61.91 10.48 -59.88
C GLU A 789 -62.62 11.70 -60.45
N GLN A 790 -61.98 12.39 -61.40
CA GLN A 790 -62.59 13.52 -62.08
C GLN A 790 -63.55 13.03 -63.16
N ASN A 791 -64.80 13.46 -63.07
CA ASN A 791 -65.76 13.28 -64.16
C ASN A 791 -65.53 14.36 -65.23
N THR A 792 -64.92 13.98 -66.37
CA THR A 792 -64.54 14.89 -67.47
C THR A 792 -65.70 15.61 -68.18
N VAL A 793 -66.95 15.26 -67.87
CA VAL A 793 -68.16 15.90 -68.45
C VAL A 793 -68.78 16.92 -67.49
N SER A 794 -68.65 16.72 -66.18
CA SER A 794 -69.29 17.56 -65.16
C SER A 794 -68.32 18.39 -64.33
N ASP A 795 -67.01 18.21 -64.51
CA ASP A 795 -65.93 18.86 -63.75
C ASP A 795 -66.06 18.67 -62.23
N VAL A 796 -66.74 17.61 -61.79
CA VAL A 796 -66.85 17.20 -60.38
C VAL A 796 -65.84 16.10 -60.09
N ILE A 797 -65.18 16.18 -58.94
CA ILE A 797 -64.37 15.09 -58.38
C ILE A 797 -65.31 14.24 -57.53
N GLU A 798 -65.57 13.01 -57.98
CA GLU A 798 -66.42 12.07 -57.27
C GLU A 798 -65.56 11.14 -56.40
N PRO A 799 -65.76 11.09 -55.08
CA PRO A 799 -65.09 10.13 -54.21
C PRO A 799 -65.44 8.70 -54.62
N ARG A 800 -64.43 7.85 -54.82
CA ARG A 800 -64.57 6.43 -55.13
C ARG A 800 -64.45 5.55 -53.89
N THR A 801 -63.48 5.86 -53.03
CA THR A 801 -63.21 5.14 -51.79
C THR A 801 -62.63 6.06 -50.72
N TRP A 802 -62.78 5.70 -49.45
CA TRP A 802 -62.28 6.45 -48.31
C TRP A 802 -62.15 5.56 -47.07
N ALA A 803 -61.30 5.98 -46.14
CA ALA A 803 -61.16 5.39 -44.82
C ALA A 803 -60.83 6.47 -43.77
N GLY A 804 -61.19 6.21 -42.52
CA GLY A 804 -61.11 7.19 -41.43
C GLY A 804 -62.45 7.85 -41.08
N ASP A 805 -62.42 8.90 -40.27
CA ASP A 805 -63.61 9.48 -39.64
C ASP A 805 -64.35 10.47 -40.56
N GLU A 806 -64.94 9.98 -41.66
CA GLU A 806 -65.53 10.80 -42.74
C GLU A 806 -66.72 11.66 -42.31
N ASN A 807 -67.54 11.22 -41.34
CA ASN A 807 -68.65 11.97 -40.73
C ASN A 807 -69.54 12.79 -41.70
N GLY A 808 -69.82 12.27 -42.90
CA GLY A 808 -70.62 12.92 -43.95
C GLY A 808 -69.92 14.08 -44.68
N TYR A 809 -68.63 14.33 -44.42
CA TYR A 809 -67.85 15.41 -45.03
C TYR A 809 -67.79 15.32 -46.57
N LEU A 810 -67.57 14.12 -47.11
CA LEU A 810 -67.48 13.89 -48.56
C LEU A 810 -68.85 13.92 -49.25
N HIS A 811 -69.94 13.77 -48.47
CA HIS A 811 -71.30 13.85 -48.97
C HIS A 811 -71.89 15.28 -48.93
N ASP A 812 -71.55 16.04 -47.89
CA ASP A 812 -72.03 17.41 -47.68
C ASP A 812 -71.33 18.43 -48.60
N GLU A 813 -70.07 18.16 -48.97
CA GLU A 813 -69.22 19.08 -49.72
C GLU A 813 -69.06 18.67 -51.18
N ARG A 814 -69.13 19.65 -52.09
CA ARG A 814 -68.84 19.44 -53.52
C ARG A 814 -67.42 19.89 -53.84
N MET A 815 -66.68 19.04 -54.54
CA MET A 815 -65.32 19.29 -55.02
C MET A 815 -65.34 19.35 -56.53
N THR A 816 -64.92 20.47 -57.11
CA THR A 816 -64.95 20.70 -58.56
C THR A 816 -63.54 20.94 -59.11
N VAL A 817 -63.41 20.97 -60.43
CA VAL A 817 -62.20 21.34 -61.17
C VAL A 817 -62.56 22.48 -62.12
N ASP A 818 -62.87 23.64 -61.55
CA ASP A 818 -63.24 24.84 -62.27
C ASP A 818 -62.75 26.12 -61.58
N ASP A 819 -63.02 27.28 -62.19
CA ASP A 819 -62.58 28.58 -61.68
C ASP A 819 -63.37 29.09 -60.46
N THR A 820 -64.27 28.28 -59.90
CA THR A 820 -65.08 28.64 -58.72
C THR A 820 -64.27 28.54 -57.42
N PRO A 821 -64.70 29.15 -56.31
CA PRO A 821 -64.08 28.94 -55.00
C PRO A 821 -63.95 27.45 -54.64
N GLU A 822 -64.93 26.64 -55.02
CA GLU A 822 -64.99 25.19 -54.82
C GLU A 822 -64.03 24.41 -55.74
N GLY A 823 -63.67 24.96 -56.89
CA GLY A 823 -62.66 24.37 -57.78
C GLY A 823 -61.22 24.75 -57.45
N ARG A 824 -61.02 25.82 -56.68
CA ARG A 824 -59.71 26.33 -56.24
C ARG A 824 -59.19 25.71 -54.94
N GLY A 825 -59.87 24.69 -54.44
CA GLY A 825 -59.44 23.90 -53.28
C GLY A 825 -58.23 23.01 -53.58
N PRO A 826 -57.65 22.37 -52.56
CA PRO A 826 -56.46 21.54 -52.72
C PRO A 826 -56.66 20.38 -53.70
N ALA A 827 -57.83 19.71 -53.68
CA ALA A 827 -58.15 18.64 -54.62
C ALA A 827 -58.28 19.14 -56.08
N GLY A 828 -59.09 20.18 -56.33
CA GLY A 828 -59.24 20.74 -57.68
C GLY A 828 -57.93 21.25 -58.27
N ARG A 829 -57.11 21.93 -57.45
CA ARG A 829 -55.77 22.39 -57.86
C ARG A 829 -54.80 21.23 -58.11
N ALA A 830 -54.89 20.14 -57.37
CA ALA A 830 -54.06 18.95 -57.62
C ALA A 830 -54.39 18.31 -58.99
N VAL A 831 -55.67 18.28 -59.40
CA VAL A 831 -56.05 17.86 -60.77
C VAL A 831 -55.43 18.80 -61.80
N GLU A 832 -55.62 20.11 -61.62
CA GLU A 832 -55.24 21.12 -62.61
C GLU A 832 -53.72 21.18 -62.81
N THR A 833 -52.97 21.19 -61.71
CA THR A 833 -51.50 21.36 -61.72
C THR A 833 -50.74 20.05 -61.90
N ARG A 834 -51.36 18.91 -61.59
CA ARG A 834 -50.69 17.62 -61.42
C ARG A 834 -49.55 17.66 -60.38
N GLU A 835 -49.64 18.58 -59.41
CA GLU A 835 -48.69 18.71 -58.31
C GLU A 835 -49.37 18.58 -56.94
N PRO A 836 -48.70 18.00 -55.93
CA PRO A 836 -49.18 17.94 -54.55
C PRO A 836 -49.52 19.31 -53.96
N GLN A 837 -50.73 19.45 -53.39
CA GLN A 837 -51.20 20.66 -52.71
C GLN A 837 -51.28 20.44 -51.20
N VAL A 838 -50.58 21.26 -50.42
CA VAL A 838 -50.49 21.13 -48.95
C VAL A 838 -51.14 22.34 -48.26
N VAL A 839 -51.98 22.06 -47.28
CA VAL A 839 -52.57 23.02 -46.34
C VAL A 839 -52.23 22.57 -44.92
N ASN A 840 -51.17 23.13 -44.33
CA ASN A 840 -50.70 22.73 -43.00
C ASN A 840 -51.49 23.36 -41.84
N ASP A 841 -52.29 24.39 -42.11
CA ASP A 841 -53.20 24.97 -41.12
C ASP A 841 -54.49 25.43 -41.82
N ILE A 842 -55.53 24.60 -41.72
CA ILE A 842 -56.85 24.85 -42.33
C ILE A 842 -57.49 26.13 -41.76
N LEU A 843 -57.21 26.50 -40.51
CA LEU A 843 -57.81 27.68 -39.89
C LEU A 843 -57.33 28.97 -40.56
N SER A 844 -56.03 29.06 -40.89
CA SER A 844 -55.42 30.27 -41.43
C SER A 844 -55.34 30.30 -42.97
N ASP A 845 -55.33 29.14 -43.64
CA ASP A 845 -55.18 29.08 -45.10
C ASP A 845 -56.46 29.51 -45.85
N ARG A 846 -56.32 30.54 -46.69
CA ARG A 846 -57.45 31.12 -47.45
C ARG A 846 -57.94 30.22 -48.58
N SER A 847 -57.12 29.34 -49.13
CA SER A 847 -57.49 28.44 -50.21
C SER A 847 -58.51 27.38 -49.79
N PHE A 848 -58.60 27.11 -48.48
CA PHE A 848 -59.54 26.15 -47.89
C PHE A 848 -60.87 26.78 -47.47
N ALA A 849 -61.12 28.06 -47.76
CA ALA A 849 -62.22 28.83 -47.21
C ALA A 849 -63.64 28.22 -47.39
N PRO A 850 -64.01 27.61 -48.53
CA PRO A 850 -65.34 27.00 -48.70
C PRO A 850 -65.60 25.85 -47.72
N TRP A 851 -64.60 25.03 -47.43
CA TRP A 851 -64.72 23.80 -46.63
C TRP A 851 -64.27 23.96 -45.17
N ARG A 852 -63.60 25.07 -44.82
CA ARG A 852 -62.95 25.28 -43.51
C ARG A 852 -63.84 24.96 -42.31
N GLN A 853 -65.06 25.49 -42.30
CA GLN A 853 -65.96 25.30 -41.17
C GLN A 853 -66.37 23.83 -41.02
N SER A 854 -66.63 23.16 -42.14
CA SER A 854 -67.03 21.75 -42.21
C SER A 854 -65.90 20.81 -41.77
N ALA A 855 -64.67 21.12 -42.17
CA ALA A 855 -63.47 20.36 -41.82
C ALA A 855 -63.06 20.52 -40.34
N LEU A 856 -63.03 21.76 -39.81
CA LEU A 856 -62.68 22.00 -38.40
C LEU A 856 -63.70 21.41 -37.42
N ASN A 857 -64.99 21.42 -37.77
CA ASN A 857 -66.04 20.80 -36.94
C ASN A 857 -65.87 19.28 -36.81
N ARG A 858 -65.11 18.66 -37.72
CA ARG A 858 -64.83 17.22 -37.76
C ARG A 858 -63.41 16.88 -37.32
N GLY A 859 -62.69 17.86 -36.74
CA GLY A 859 -61.35 17.65 -36.18
C GLY A 859 -60.21 17.68 -37.19
N TYR A 860 -60.43 18.11 -38.45
CA TYR A 860 -59.34 18.21 -39.42
C TYR A 860 -58.67 19.58 -39.34
N HIS A 861 -57.35 19.57 -39.12
CA HIS A 861 -56.54 20.78 -38.96
C HIS A 861 -55.50 20.98 -40.07
N ALA A 862 -55.16 19.93 -40.82
CA ALA A 862 -54.31 19.99 -42.01
C ALA A 862 -54.81 19.05 -43.12
N CYS A 863 -54.44 19.32 -44.38
CA CYS A 863 -54.82 18.54 -45.55
C CYS A 863 -53.69 18.51 -46.59
N ILE A 864 -53.47 17.36 -47.25
CA ILE A 864 -52.67 17.23 -48.46
C ILE A 864 -53.50 16.53 -49.55
N ALA A 865 -53.46 17.06 -50.77
CA ALA A 865 -54.08 16.45 -51.95
C ALA A 865 -53.00 16.08 -52.98
N LEU A 866 -53.01 14.82 -53.41
CA LEU A 866 -51.97 14.16 -54.18
C LEU A 866 -52.57 13.61 -55.49
N PRO A 867 -52.07 14.04 -56.66
CA PRO A 867 -52.54 13.50 -57.94
C PRO A 867 -51.94 12.12 -58.22
N LEU A 868 -52.77 11.12 -58.51
CA LEU A 868 -52.34 9.78 -58.89
C LEU A 868 -51.98 9.76 -60.38
N THR A 869 -50.72 10.08 -60.72
CA THR A 869 -50.26 10.23 -62.11
C THR A 869 -49.17 9.22 -62.46
N TYR A 870 -49.29 8.54 -63.61
CA TYR A 870 -48.20 7.71 -64.15
C TYR A 870 -48.05 7.95 -65.65
N LYS A 871 -46.80 8.23 -66.09
CA LYS A 871 -46.43 8.53 -67.50
C LYS A 871 -47.47 9.42 -68.22
N ASP A 872 -47.73 10.59 -67.64
CA ASP A 872 -48.67 11.64 -68.10
C ASP A 872 -50.18 11.33 -68.00
N THR A 873 -50.56 10.14 -67.53
CA THR A 873 -51.96 9.74 -67.32
C THR A 873 -52.38 9.97 -65.86
N LEU A 874 -53.45 10.74 -65.65
CA LEU A 874 -54.04 10.99 -64.33
C LEU A 874 -55.14 9.96 -64.07
N TYR A 875 -54.95 9.13 -63.04
CA TYR A 875 -55.91 8.09 -62.64
C TYR A 875 -56.90 8.57 -61.59
N GLY A 876 -56.54 9.58 -60.78
CA GLY A 876 -57.40 10.13 -59.72
C GLY A 876 -56.64 11.06 -58.77
N ILE A 877 -57.23 11.38 -57.62
CA ILE A 877 -56.59 12.11 -56.51
C ILE A 877 -56.73 11.29 -55.25
N LEU A 878 -55.65 11.25 -54.46
CA LEU A 878 -55.63 10.84 -53.06
C LEU A 878 -55.55 12.09 -52.18
N ALA A 879 -56.50 12.28 -51.26
CA ALA A 879 -56.46 13.36 -50.28
C ALA A 879 -56.41 12.81 -48.85
N VAL A 880 -55.53 13.38 -48.03
CA VAL A 880 -55.25 12.94 -46.66
C VAL A 880 -55.38 14.12 -45.70
N TYR A 881 -56.07 13.92 -44.59
CA TYR A 881 -56.36 14.92 -43.57
C TYR A 881 -55.75 14.51 -42.23
N ALA A 882 -55.22 15.47 -41.48
CA ALA A 882 -54.62 15.24 -40.17
C ALA A 882 -55.31 16.05 -39.06
N GLY A 883 -55.32 15.48 -37.86
CA GLY A 883 -55.95 16.05 -36.65
C GLY A 883 -55.17 17.19 -35.99
N GLN A 884 -53.98 17.52 -36.50
CA GLN A 884 -53.13 18.58 -35.97
C GLN A 884 -52.56 19.45 -37.10
N PRO A 885 -52.32 20.76 -36.86
CA PRO A 885 -51.64 21.60 -37.82
C PRO A 885 -50.15 21.25 -37.92
N GLY A 886 -49.52 21.57 -39.06
CA GLY A 886 -48.07 21.44 -39.25
C GLY A 886 -47.55 20.01 -39.49
N VAL A 887 -48.45 19.03 -39.65
CA VAL A 887 -48.11 17.61 -39.84
C VAL A 887 -47.38 17.34 -41.17
N PHE A 888 -47.75 18.03 -42.25
CA PHE A 888 -47.20 17.79 -43.58
C PHE A 888 -45.97 18.67 -43.83
N ASP A 889 -44.89 18.39 -43.11
CA ASP A 889 -43.61 19.05 -43.37
C ASP A 889 -42.93 18.52 -44.65
N SER A 890 -41.69 18.93 -44.91
CA SER A 890 -40.95 18.53 -46.10
C SER A 890 -40.80 17.01 -46.26
N LEU A 891 -40.68 16.28 -45.15
CA LEU A 891 -40.51 14.83 -45.15
C LEU A 891 -41.84 14.14 -45.45
N GLU A 892 -42.91 14.41 -44.69
CA GLU A 892 -44.23 13.81 -44.91
C GLU A 892 -44.74 14.12 -46.32
N ARG A 893 -44.52 15.34 -46.82
CA ARG A 893 -44.88 15.69 -48.20
C ARG A 893 -44.14 14.83 -49.21
N ALA A 894 -42.81 14.70 -49.08
CA ALA A 894 -42.00 13.93 -50.02
C ALA A 894 -42.44 12.45 -50.03
N VAL A 895 -42.61 11.87 -48.85
CA VAL A 895 -43.04 10.48 -48.67
C VAL A 895 -44.41 10.23 -49.28
N LEU A 896 -45.42 11.05 -48.95
CA LEU A 896 -46.77 10.83 -49.44
C LEU A 896 -46.87 11.06 -50.97
N THR A 897 -46.01 11.91 -51.52
CA THR A 897 -45.89 12.09 -52.97
C THR A 897 -45.34 10.82 -53.62
N GLU A 898 -44.24 10.27 -53.11
CA GLU A 898 -43.67 9.01 -53.61
C GLU A 898 -44.68 7.86 -53.52
N LEU A 899 -45.44 7.79 -52.43
CA LEU A 899 -46.52 6.82 -52.26
C LEU A 899 -47.62 6.99 -53.33
N SER A 900 -48.01 8.23 -53.63
CA SER A 900 -49.03 8.51 -54.65
C SER A 900 -48.59 8.09 -56.06
N ASP A 901 -47.29 8.21 -56.36
CA ASP A 901 -46.68 7.73 -57.60
C ASP A 901 -46.70 6.20 -57.68
N THR A 902 -46.36 5.51 -56.57
CA THR A 902 -46.40 4.04 -56.48
C THR A 902 -47.82 3.50 -56.63
N ILE A 903 -48.82 4.14 -56.02
CA ILE A 903 -50.24 3.78 -56.20
C ILE A 903 -50.64 3.92 -57.67
N ALA A 904 -50.28 5.03 -58.32
CA ALA A 904 -50.58 5.23 -59.74
C ALA A 904 -49.90 4.18 -60.65
N TYR A 905 -48.66 3.81 -60.35
CA TYR A 905 -47.96 2.72 -61.03
C TYR A 905 -48.68 1.38 -60.87
N ALA A 906 -49.10 1.03 -59.65
CA ALA A 906 -49.79 -0.23 -59.37
C ALA A 906 -51.13 -0.32 -60.12
N ILE A 907 -51.90 0.78 -60.15
CA ILE A 907 -53.15 0.88 -60.93
C ILE A 907 -52.86 0.59 -62.41
N ASN A 908 -51.85 1.25 -62.99
CA ASN A 908 -51.45 1.04 -64.39
C ASN A 908 -51.01 -0.40 -64.66
N ALA A 909 -50.26 -1.03 -63.75
CA ALA A 909 -49.75 -2.39 -63.92
C ALA A 909 -50.89 -3.43 -63.93
N VAL A 910 -51.88 -3.29 -63.05
CA VAL A 910 -53.06 -4.17 -63.01
C VAL A 910 -53.93 -3.98 -64.26
N GLU A 911 -54.14 -2.74 -64.70
CA GLU A 911 -54.86 -2.45 -65.95
C GLU A 911 -54.13 -3.04 -67.17
N SER A 912 -52.79 -2.96 -67.22
CA SER A 912 -51.96 -3.52 -68.30
C SER A 912 -51.95 -5.07 -68.32
N LYS A 913 -51.88 -5.73 -67.15
CA LYS A 913 -51.90 -7.20 -67.04
C LYS A 913 -53.23 -7.79 -67.50
N LYS A 914 -54.34 -7.07 -67.30
CA LYS A 914 -55.67 -7.46 -67.78
C LYS A 914 -55.71 -7.62 -69.31
N ALA A 915 -54.89 -6.87 -70.05
CA ALA A 915 -54.74 -7.00 -71.50
C ALA A 915 -53.95 -8.27 -71.94
N LEU A 916 -53.07 -8.83 -71.10
CA LEU A 916 -52.23 -10.01 -71.44
C LEU A 916 -52.94 -11.36 -71.31
N VAL A 917 -54.10 -11.43 -70.65
CA VAL A 917 -54.78 -12.68 -70.26
C VAL A 917 -56.00 -13.00 -71.15
N THR A 918 -56.27 -12.19 -72.17
CA THR A 918 -57.43 -12.37 -73.06
C THR A 918 -57.11 -13.27 -74.26
N ASP A 919 -58.00 -14.24 -74.55
CA ASP A 919 -57.83 -15.31 -75.54
C ASP A 919 -57.90 -14.88 -77.03
N GLU A 920 -57.97 -13.58 -77.31
CA GLU A 920 -58.14 -13.03 -78.66
C GLU A 920 -57.09 -11.93 -78.89
N VAL A 921 -56.16 -12.16 -79.83
CA VAL A 921 -55.08 -11.22 -80.17
C VAL A 921 -55.19 -10.72 -81.61
N THR A 922 -54.86 -9.45 -81.82
CA THR A 922 -54.83 -8.77 -83.11
C THR A 922 -53.39 -8.63 -83.61
N GLU A 923 -53.02 -9.34 -84.67
CA GLU A 923 -51.73 -9.25 -85.35
C GLU A 923 -51.73 -8.10 -86.36
N LEU A 924 -50.67 -7.29 -86.37
CA LEU A 924 -50.41 -6.17 -87.26
C LEU A 924 -49.10 -6.42 -88.00
N GLU A 925 -49.11 -6.37 -89.33
CA GLU A 925 -47.94 -6.59 -90.18
C GLU A 925 -47.49 -5.27 -90.80
N PHE A 926 -46.24 -4.88 -90.54
CA PHE A 926 -45.62 -3.66 -91.03
C PHE A 926 -44.41 -3.99 -91.92
N THR A 927 -44.19 -3.16 -92.94
CA THR A 927 -42.86 -3.06 -93.59
C THR A 927 -42.24 -1.75 -93.15
N VAL A 928 -41.00 -1.81 -92.72
CA VAL A 928 -40.24 -0.69 -92.20
C VAL A 928 -38.88 -0.65 -92.91
N GLU A 929 -38.57 0.48 -93.54
CA GLU A 929 -37.29 0.71 -94.25
C GLU A 929 -36.13 0.87 -93.25
N ASP A 930 -36.39 1.55 -92.12
CA ASP A 930 -35.41 1.75 -91.06
C ASP A 930 -36.04 1.42 -89.69
N ILE A 931 -35.58 0.32 -89.10
CA ILE A 931 -36.00 -0.15 -87.78
C ILE A 931 -35.15 0.47 -86.64
N GLY A 932 -34.38 1.51 -86.93
CA GLY A 932 -33.67 2.35 -85.95
C GLY A 932 -32.43 1.72 -85.32
N CYS A 933 -32.00 0.54 -85.82
CA CYS A 933 -30.91 -0.25 -85.25
C CYS A 933 -29.86 -0.72 -86.27
N GLY A 934 -29.86 -0.15 -87.50
CA GLY A 934 -28.85 -0.46 -88.52
C GLY A 934 -28.96 -1.83 -89.18
N ILE A 935 -29.94 -2.66 -88.78
CA ILE A 935 -30.17 -4.02 -89.33
C ILE A 935 -30.44 -4.00 -90.83
N THR A 936 -31.33 -3.13 -91.31
CA THR A 936 -31.71 -3.09 -92.73
C THR A 936 -30.54 -2.62 -93.59
N GLU A 937 -29.72 -1.68 -93.09
CA GLU A 937 -28.48 -1.26 -93.73
C GLU A 937 -27.43 -2.38 -93.77
N PHE A 938 -27.32 -3.20 -92.72
CA PHE A 938 -26.42 -4.36 -92.72
C PHE A 938 -26.79 -5.39 -93.79
N VAL A 939 -28.06 -5.79 -93.81
CA VAL A 939 -28.62 -6.78 -94.75
C VAL A 939 -28.37 -6.34 -96.19
N GLU A 940 -28.55 -5.04 -96.49
CA GLU A 940 -28.28 -4.48 -97.82
C GLU A 940 -26.77 -4.43 -98.16
N GLN A 941 -25.90 -4.01 -97.22
CA GLN A 941 -24.45 -3.92 -97.48
C GLN A 941 -23.76 -5.30 -97.61
N ALA A 942 -24.22 -6.29 -96.83
CA ALA A 942 -23.64 -7.63 -96.80
C ALA A 942 -24.31 -8.62 -97.77
N ASP A 943 -25.36 -8.19 -98.50
CA ASP A 943 -26.19 -9.03 -99.38
C ASP A 943 -26.61 -10.35 -98.69
N CYS A 944 -27.12 -10.21 -97.47
CA CYS A 944 -27.46 -11.33 -96.59
C CYS A 944 -28.90 -11.21 -96.10
N THR A 945 -29.51 -12.33 -95.72
CA THR A 945 -30.85 -12.32 -95.10
C THR A 945 -30.77 -12.59 -93.61
N MET A 946 -31.61 -11.92 -92.82
CA MET A 946 -31.63 -12.08 -91.37
C MET A 946 -33.05 -12.37 -90.85
N SER A 947 -33.18 -13.40 -90.03
CA SER A 947 -34.46 -13.82 -89.42
C SER A 947 -34.33 -13.94 -87.90
N LEU A 948 -35.34 -13.49 -87.16
CA LEU A 948 -35.42 -13.66 -85.71
C LEU A 948 -35.79 -15.10 -85.35
N GLU A 949 -34.90 -15.81 -84.65
CA GLU A 949 -35.12 -17.17 -84.17
C GLU A 949 -35.78 -17.18 -82.79
N ASN A 950 -35.29 -16.36 -81.87
CA ASN A 950 -35.82 -16.31 -80.52
C ASN A 950 -35.57 -14.95 -79.86
N LEU A 951 -36.45 -14.59 -78.93
CA LEU A 951 -36.33 -13.40 -78.10
C LEU A 951 -36.45 -13.82 -76.63
N VAL A 952 -35.45 -13.48 -75.83
CA VAL A 952 -35.37 -13.85 -74.41
C VAL A 952 -35.30 -12.57 -73.58
N SER A 953 -36.22 -12.43 -72.62
CA SER A 953 -36.13 -11.36 -71.63
C SER A 953 -35.13 -11.74 -70.54
N GLN A 954 -34.17 -10.86 -70.27
CA GLN A 954 -33.20 -11.01 -69.19
C GLN A 954 -33.77 -10.41 -67.89
N GLY A 955 -33.38 -10.98 -66.74
CA GLY A 955 -33.91 -10.60 -65.42
C GLY A 955 -33.56 -9.18 -64.97
N ASP A 956 -32.74 -8.45 -65.73
CA ASP A 956 -32.37 -7.05 -65.54
C ASP A 956 -33.17 -6.09 -66.44
N GLY A 957 -34.19 -6.59 -67.15
CA GLY A 957 -35.03 -5.81 -68.07
C GLY A 957 -34.46 -5.72 -69.49
N GLY A 958 -33.25 -6.22 -69.74
CA GLY A 958 -32.66 -6.30 -71.07
C GLY A 958 -33.37 -7.33 -71.96
N LEU A 959 -33.37 -7.09 -73.28
CA LEU A 959 -33.92 -8.03 -74.25
C LEU A 959 -32.78 -8.64 -75.07
N ARG A 960 -32.75 -9.96 -75.22
CA ARG A 960 -31.73 -10.66 -75.98
C ARG A 960 -32.36 -11.42 -77.14
N ALA A 961 -31.97 -11.07 -78.35
CA ALA A 961 -32.51 -11.63 -79.58
C ALA A 961 -31.46 -12.51 -80.27
N PHE A 962 -31.87 -13.72 -80.64
CA PHE A 962 -31.08 -14.61 -81.47
C PHE A 962 -31.55 -14.50 -82.91
N PHE A 963 -30.64 -14.14 -83.81
CA PHE A 963 -30.91 -14.05 -85.24
C PHE A 963 -30.09 -15.07 -86.02
N SER A 964 -30.72 -15.70 -87.00
CA SER A 964 -30.03 -16.45 -88.04
C SER A 964 -29.72 -15.51 -89.21
N MET A 965 -28.44 -15.46 -89.60
CA MET A 965 -27.96 -14.70 -90.75
C MET A 965 -27.46 -15.66 -91.82
N HIS A 966 -28.04 -15.58 -93.02
CA HIS A 966 -27.72 -16.45 -94.15
C HIS A 966 -26.97 -15.68 -95.23
N GLY A 967 -25.93 -16.30 -95.80
CA GLY A 967 -25.16 -15.73 -96.92
C GLY A 967 -24.01 -14.81 -96.52
N THR A 968 -23.75 -14.66 -95.21
CA THR A 968 -22.63 -13.86 -94.67
C THR A 968 -21.68 -14.72 -93.83
N THR A 969 -20.45 -14.23 -93.65
CA THR A 969 -19.41 -14.89 -92.86
C THR A 969 -19.23 -14.24 -91.48
N THR A 970 -18.68 -15.01 -90.53
CA THR A 970 -18.35 -14.48 -89.20
C THR A 970 -17.42 -13.26 -89.27
N GLU A 971 -16.49 -13.20 -90.21
CA GLU A 971 -15.63 -12.02 -90.42
C GLU A 971 -16.42 -10.77 -90.84
N GLU A 972 -17.36 -10.88 -91.78
CA GLU A 972 -18.19 -9.76 -92.25
C GLU A 972 -19.12 -9.24 -91.14
N ILE A 973 -19.73 -10.16 -90.38
CA ILE A 973 -20.55 -9.79 -89.21
C ILE A 973 -19.70 -9.06 -88.16
N ARG A 974 -18.48 -9.54 -87.87
CA ARG A 974 -17.59 -8.89 -86.91
C ARG A 974 -17.10 -7.52 -87.37
N GLU A 975 -16.89 -7.32 -88.68
CA GLU A 975 -16.51 -6.01 -89.22
C GLU A 975 -17.67 -5.01 -89.12
N PHE A 976 -18.91 -5.49 -89.23
CA PHE A 976 -20.09 -4.63 -89.11
C PHE A 976 -20.57 -4.44 -87.67
N ALA A 977 -20.32 -5.38 -86.75
CA ALA A 977 -20.77 -5.33 -85.36
C ALA A 977 -20.51 -3.98 -84.63
N PRO A 978 -19.37 -3.28 -84.79
CA PRO A 978 -19.14 -1.97 -84.17
C PRO A 978 -20.06 -0.85 -84.69
N LYS A 979 -20.67 -1.04 -85.86
CA LYS A 979 -21.57 -0.08 -86.51
C LYS A 979 -23.03 -0.25 -86.07
N PHE A 980 -23.37 -1.35 -85.41
CA PHE A 980 -24.70 -1.53 -84.83
C PHE A 980 -24.92 -0.50 -83.73
N PRO A 981 -25.83 0.48 -83.93
CA PRO A 981 -26.13 1.43 -82.88
C PRO A 981 -26.84 0.66 -81.76
N THR A 982 -26.21 0.61 -80.59
CA THR A 982 -26.85 0.20 -79.33
C THR A 982 -27.36 -1.25 -79.28
N ALA A 983 -26.48 -2.22 -79.58
CA ALA A 983 -26.59 -3.61 -79.16
C ALA A 983 -25.21 -4.30 -79.18
N ASP A 984 -24.88 -5.11 -78.18
CA ASP A 984 -23.69 -5.97 -78.23
C ASP A 984 -24.03 -7.21 -79.06
N LEU A 985 -23.39 -7.35 -80.22
CA LEU A 985 -23.62 -8.44 -81.18
C LEU A 985 -22.49 -9.44 -81.09
N THR A 986 -22.81 -10.67 -80.71
CA THR A 986 -21.87 -11.78 -80.62
C THR A 986 -22.28 -12.89 -81.57
N VAL A 987 -21.35 -13.34 -82.43
CA VAL A 987 -21.55 -14.56 -83.21
C VAL A 987 -21.44 -15.76 -82.28
N VAL A 988 -22.55 -16.46 -82.05
CA VAL A 988 -22.63 -17.62 -81.16
C VAL A 988 -22.00 -18.83 -81.83
N SER A 989 -22.34 -19.05 -83.09
CA SER A 989 -21.86 -20.18 -83.87
C SER A 989 -21.98 -19.93 -85.37
N GLU A 990 -21.02 -20.45 -86.13
CA GLU A 990 -21.11 -20.57 -87.58
C GLU A 990 -21.17 -22.05 -87.96
N PHE A 991 -22.15 -22.40 -88.77
CA PHE A 991 -22.29 -23.74 -89.34
C PHE A 991 -22.72 -23.65 -90.81
N SER A 992 -22.38 -24.69 -91.59
CA SER A 992 -22.85 -24.82 -92.96
C SER A 992 -24.15 -25.62 -92.95
N GLU A 993 -25.22 -25.03 -93.48
CA GLU A 993 -26.49 -25.70 -93.70
C GLU A 993 -26.67 -25.90 -95.21
N GLY A 994 -26.28 -27.09 -95.69
CA GLY A 994 -26.18 -27.37 -97.12
C GLY A 994 -24.98 -26.65 -97.76
N ASP A 995 -25.22 -25.98 -98.89
CA ASP A 995 -24.21 -25.13 -99.57
C ASP A 995 -24.18 -23.69 -98.99
N ASP A 996 -25.15 -23.30 -98.15
CA ASP A 996 -25.23 -21.98 -97.54
C ASP A 996 -24.56 -21.93 -96.16
N ARG A 997 -23.93 -20.81 -95.86
CA ARG A 997 -23.34 -20.54 -94.54
C ARG A 997 -24.35 -19.78 -93.69
N VAL A 998 -24.57 -20.29 -92.49
CA VAL A 998 -25.49 -19.70 -91.51
C VAL A 998 -24.70 -19.34 -90.26
N CYS A 999 -24.82 -18.08 -89.87
CA CYS A 999 -24.28 -17.57 -88.62
C CYS A 999 -25.43 -17.29 -87.66
N LEU A 1000 -25.42 -17.97 -86.50
CA LEU A 1000 -26.33 -17.64 -85.41
C LEU A 1000 -25.68 -16.53 -84.57
N VAL A 1001 -26.37 -15.40 -84.48
CA VAL A 1001 -25.90 -14.24 -83.73
C VAL A 1001 -26.83 -13.94 -82.57
N ASP A 1002 -26.23 -13.45 -81.50
CA ASP A 1002 -26.88 -13.07 -80.26
C ASP A 1002 -26.71 -11.56 -80.09
N VAL A 1003 -27.83 -10.86 -80.01
CA VAL A 1003 -27.92 -9.41 -80.03
C VAL A 1003 -28.64 -8.95 -78.77
N THR A 1004 -27.99 -8.10 -77.98
CA THR A 1004 -28.61 -7.47 -76.81
C THR A 1004 -29.33 -6.20 -77.21
N LEU A 1005 -30.67 -6.24 -77.28
CA LEU A 1005 -31.53 -5.13 -77.65
C LEU A 1005 -31.76 -4.17 -76.47
N THR A 1006 -31.76 -2.87 -76.74
CA THR A 1006 -32.14 -1.81 -75.80
C THR A 1006 -33.65 -1.61 -75.74
N GLU A 1007 -34.13 -0.92 -74.70
CA GLU A 1007 -35.55 -0.55 -74.55
C GLU A 1007 -36.08 0.28 -75.73
N ASP A 1008 -35.25 1.14 -76.32
CA ASP A 1008 -35.59 1.96 -77.49
C ASP A 1008 -35.64 1.18 -78.82
N SER A 1009 -35.26 -0.10 -78.80
CA SER A 1009 -35.37 -0.96 -79.98
C SER A 1009 -36.82 -1.18 -80.39
N LEU A 1010 -37.02 -1.66 -81.61
CA LEU A 1010 -38.35 -2.03 -82.09
C LEU A 1010 -39.05 -3.04 -81.16
N ALA A 1011 -38.32 -4.05 -80.69
CA ALA A 1011 -38.88 -5.06 -79.77
C ALA A 1011 -39.25 -4.45 -78.41
N GLY A 1012 -38.39 -3.57 -77.87
CA GLY A 1012 -38.64 -2.85 -76.62
C GLY A 1012 -39.84 -1.91 -76.71
N THR A 1013 -39.92 -1.11 -77.78
CA THR A 1013 -41.06 -0.21 -78.05
C THR A 1013 -42.38 -0.97 -78.14
N VAL A 1014 -42.39 -2.11 -78.85
CA VAL A 1014 -43.59 -2.95 -78.96
C VAL A 1014 -44.02 -3.49 -77.59
N LEU A 1015 -43.07 -3.95 -76.76
CA LEU A 1015 -43.32 -4.46 -75.41
C LEU A 1015 -43.81 -3.37 -74.44
N GLN A 1016 -43.20 -2.17 -74.45
CA GLN A 1016 -43.59 -1.06 -73.57
C GLN A 1016 -45.04 -0.61 -73.75
N HIS A 1017 -45.60 -0.82 -74.94
CA HIS A 1017 -46.97 -0.47 -75.29
C HIS A 1017 -47.92 -1.67 -75.32
N GLY A 1018 -47.58 -2.74 -74.59
CA GLY A 1018 -48.46 -3.89 -74.38
C GLY A 1018 -48.61 -4.82 -75.59
N GLY A 1019 -47.71 -4.69 -76.58
CA GLY A 1019 -47.65 -5.56 -77.76
C GLY A 1019 -46.52 -6.58 -77.71
N ARG A 1020 -46.57 -7.58 -78.61
CA ARG A 1020 -45.55 -8.63 -78.74
C ARG A 1020 -45.00 -8.69 -80.15
N LEU A 1021 -43.68 -8.63 -80.30
CA LEU A 1021 -43.01 -8.88 -81.58
C LEU A 1021 -43.05 -10.39 -81.88
N ARG A 1022 -43.70 -10.78 -82.96
CA ARG A 1022 -43.85 -12.18 -83.38
C ARG A 1022 -42.83 -12.62 -84.41
N ARG A 1023 -42.51 -11.73 -85.35
CA ARG A 1023 -41.66 -12.03 -86.49
C ARG A 1023 -40.94 -10.77 -86.93
N LEU A 1024 -39.65 -10.93 -87.25
CA LEU A 1024 -38.82 -9.91 -87.86
C LEU A 1024 -37.92 -10.62 -88.87
N ASP A 1025 -38.17 -10.35 -90.15
CA ASP A 1025 -37.29 -10.77 -91.24
C ASP A 1025 -36.80 -9.52 -91.97
N ALA A 1026 -35.50 -9.46 -92.26
CA ALA A 1026 -34.90 -8.38 -93.03
C ALA A 1026 -34.19 -8.94 -94.27
N ASP A 1027 -34.53 -8.37 -95.43
CA ASP A 1027 -34.00 -8.69 -96.76
C ASP A 1027 -34.08 -7.45 -97.66
N ASP A 1028 -33.16 -7.29 -98.61
CA ASP A 1028 -33.13 -6.21 -99.62
C ASP A 1028 -33.44 -4.80 -99.06
N GLY A 1029 -32.75 -4.44 -97.97
CA GLY A 1029 -32.86 -3.14 -97.30
C GLY A 1029 -34.19 -2.86 -96.56
N ASN A 1030 -35.09 -3.85 -96.42
CA ASN A 1030 -36.39 -3.68 -95.77
C ASN A 1030 -36.64 -4.73 -94.69
N ALA A 1031 -37.27 -4.32 -93.58
CA ALA A 1031 -37.69 -5.22 -92.51
C ALA A 1031 -39.21 -5.44 -92.51
N ARG A 1032 -39.62 -6.70 -92.54
CA ARG A 1032 -41.01 -7.12 -92.34
C ARG A 1032 -41.21 -7.51 -90.87
N VAL A 1033 -42.16 -6.84 -90.23
CA VAL A 1033 -42.39 -6.89 -88.79
C VAL A 1033 -43.83 -7.32 -88.52
N THR A 1034 -44.04 -8.35 -87.71
CA THR A 1034 -45.38 -8.74 -87.24
C THR A 1034 -45.48 -8.53 -85.74
N VAL A 1035 -46.47 -7.75 -85.30
CA VAL A 1035 -46.75 -7.42 -83.89
C VAL A 1035 -48.12 -7.95 -83.49
N ALA A 1036 -48.24 -8.58 -82.33
CA ALA A 1036 -49.52 -9.02 -81.76
C ALA A 1036 -49.95 -8.13 -80.59
N LEU A 1037 -51.20 -7.66 -80.57
CA LEU A 1037 -51.83 -6.86 -79.51
C LEU A 1037 -53.03 -7.59 -78.89
N ALA A 1038 -53.41 -7.25 -77.67
CA ALA A 1038 -54.68 -7.68 -77.08
C ALA A 1038 -55.88 -7.10 -77.85
N SER A 1039 -56.99 -7.86 -77.97
CA SER A 1039 -58.17 -7.48 -78.79
C SER A 1039 -58.94 -6.25 -78.29
N ASP A 1040 -58.80 -5.86 -77.03
CA ASP A 1040 -59.43 -4.70 -76.38
C ASP A 1040 -58.54 -3.45 -76.33
N ALA A 1041 -57.27 -3.56 -76.73
CA ALA A 1041 -56.35 -2.42 -76.80
C ALA A 1041 -56.74 -1.45 -77.94
N ALA A 1042 -56.52 -0.15 -77.75
CA ALA A 1042 -56.76 0.86 -78.76
C ALA A 1042 -55.76 0.72 -79.93
N VAL A 1043 -56.05 -0.20 -80.87
CA VAL A 1043 -55.25 -0.46 -82.08
C VAL A 1043 -54.89 0.85 -82.80
N ARG A 1044 -55.81 1.82 -82.78
CA ARG A 1044 -55.60 3.14 -83.39
C ARG A 1044 -54.48 3.94 -82.72
N GLU A 1045 -54.46 4.00 -81.39
CA GLU A 1045 -53.42 4.71 -80.63
C GLU A 1045 -52.06 4.03 -80.81
N PHE A 1046 -52.03 2.68 -80.83
CA PHE A 1046 -50.79 1.94 -81.09
C PHE A 1046 -50.26 2.23 -82.50
N VAL A 1047 -51.10 2.20 -83.55
CA VAL A 1047 -50.67 2.50 -84.92
C VAL A 1047 -50.21 3.96 -85.07
N GLU A 1048 -50.84 4.92 -84.39
CA GLU A 1048 -50.44 6.33 -84.40
C GLU A 1048 -49.10 6.54 -83.69
N MET A 1049 -48.91 5.93 -82.51
CA MET A 1049 -47.63 5.92 -81.81
C MET A 1049 -46.53 5.27 -82.68
N PHE A 1050 -46.80 4.10 -83.25
CA PHE A 1050 -45.81 3.34 -84.03
C PHE A 1050 -45.36 4.11 -85.28
N ARG A 1051 -46.27 4.79 -85.99
CA ARG A 1051 -45.93 5.67 -87.12
C ARG A 1051 -45.23 6.96 -86.70
N THR A 1052 -45.54 7.49 -85.51
CA THR A 1052 -44.84 8.67 -84.99
C THR A 1052 -43.37 8.33 -84.71
N ARG A 1053 -43.10 7.14 -84.19
CA ARG A 1053 -41.75 6.67 -83.92
C ARG A 1053 -40.99 6.21 -85.16
N TYR A 1054 -41.68 5.58 -86.12
CA TYR A 1054 -41.14 5.09 -87.39
C TYR A 1054 -41.90 5.71 -88.57
N PRO A 1055 -41.52 6.91 -89.04
CA PRO A 1055 -42.30 7.69 -90.01
C PRO A 1055 -42.54 6.99 -91.35
N ASN A 1056 -41.60 6.12 -91.78
CA ASN A 1056 -41.69 5.36 -93.03
C ASN A 1056 -42.36 3.98 -92.87
N ALA A 1057 -42.90 3.65 -91.69
CA ALA A 1057 -43.56 2.37 -91.45
C ALA A 1057 -44.93 2.28 -92.15
N THR A 1058 -45.09 1.28 -93.01
CA THR A 1058 -46.34 1.01 -93.73
C THR A 1058 -47.01 -0.24 -93.17
N LEU A 1059 -48.23 -0.09 -92.64
CA LEU A 1059 -49.08 -1.22 -92.22
C LEU A 1059 -49.65 -1.92 -93.46
N HIS A 1060 -49.34 -3.21 -93.62
CA HIS A 1060 -49.79 -4.05 -94.73
C HIS A 1060 -51.02 -4.90 -94.39
N ALA A 1061 -51.10 -5.43 -93.17
CA ALA A 1061 -52.18 -6.33 -92.78
C ALA A 1061 -52.54 -6.20 -91.29
N GLN A 1062 -53.80 -6.49 -90.96
CA GLN A 1062 -54.32 -6.63 -89.60
C GLN A 1062 -55.18 -7.90 -89.53
N HIS A 1063 -54.86 -8.84 -88.63
CA HIS A 1063 -55.51 -10.15 -88.49
C HIS A 1063 -55.73 -10.54 -87.03
N THR A 1064 -56.96 -10.89 -86.64
CA THR A 1064 -57.25 -11.40 -85.28
C THR A 1064 -57.16 -12.94 -85.24
N ARG A 1065 -56.49 -13.51 -84.23
CA ARG A 1065 -56.28 -14.97 -84.05
C ARG A 1065 -56.46 -15.45 -82.60
N GLN A 1066 -56.80 -16.73 -82.44
CA GLN A 1066 -56.87 -17.47 -81.17
C GLN A 1066 -55.74 -18.53 -81.08
N GLN A 1067 -55.10 -18.71 -79.91
CA GLN A 1067 -53.92 -19.59 -79.69
C GLN A 1067 -54.22 -20.75 -78.70
N VAL A 1068 -53.59 -21.93 -78.82
CA VAL A 1068 -53.83 -23.15 -77.98
C VAL A 1068 -52.55 -23.57 -77.22
N GLN A 1069 -52.58 -23.80 -75.88
CA GLN A 1069 -51.41 -24.23 -75.05
C GLN A 1069 -51.58 -25.63 -74.39
N ARG A 1070 -50.46 -26.36 -74.13
CA ARG A 1070 -50.37 -27.71 -73.49
C ARG A 1070 -50.18 -27.66 -71.97
N THR A 1071 -50.45 -28.77 -71.25
CA THR A 1071 -50.50 -28.80 -69.76
C THR A 1071 -49.24 -29.36 -69.09
N SER A 1072 -48.88 -28.87 -67.90
CA SER A 1072 -47.66 -29.26 -67.16
C SER A 1072 -47.59 -30.73 -66.72
N ALA A 1073 -48.73 -31.42 -66.62
CA ALA A 1073 -48.77 -32.83 -66.24
C ALA A 1073 -48.26 -33.76 -67.35
N GLU A 1074 -48.48 -33.40 -68.62
CA GLU A 1074 -48.01 -34.16 -69.77
C GLU A 1074 -46.47 -34.14 -69.86
N PHE A 1075 -45.87 -32.98 -69.57
CA PHE A 1075 -44.41 -32.78 -69.57
C PHE A 1075 -43.66 -33.61 -68.52
N GLN A 1076 -44.16 -33.67 -67.28
CA GLN A 1076 -43.49 -34.45 -66.22
C GLN A 1076 -43.46 -35.95 -66.54
N SER A 1077 -44.49 -36.46 -67.20
CA SER A 1077 -44.58 -37.87 -67.56
C SER A 1077 -43.52 -38.26 -68.59
N GLU A 1078 -43.35 -37.46 -69.65
CA GLU A 1078 -42.41 -37.75 -70.74
C GLU A 1078 -40.94 -37.68 -70.27
N VAL A 1079 -40.60 -36.73 -69.38
CA VAL A 1079 -39.24 -36.59 -68.84
C VAL A 1079 -38.81 -37.81 -68.00
N VAL A 1080 -39.72 -38.39 -67.21
CA VAL A 1080 -39.43 -39.57 -66.40
C VAL A 1080 -39.28 -40.82 -67.27
N GLU A 1081 -40.08 -40.95 -68.33
CA GLU A 1081 -40.01 -42.10 -69.24
C GLU A 1081 -38.68 -42.21 -70.00
N GLU A 1082 -38.02 -41.09 -70.29
CA GLU A 1082 -36.74 -41.11 -71.00
C GLU A 1082 -35.54 -41.52 -70.14
N LEU A 1083 -35.60 -41.42 -68.80
CA LEU A 1083 -34.49 -41.73 -67.91
C LEU A 1083 -34.45 -43.22 -67.54
N THR A 1084 -33.27 -43.85 -67.60
CA THR A 1084 -33.18 -45.26 -67.14
C THR A 1084 -33.33 -45.32 -65.62
N PRO A 1085 -33.84 -46.42 -65.03
CA PRO A 1085 -34.01 -46.54 -63.58
C PRO A 1085 -32.72 -46.26 -62.80
N ARG A 1086 -31.56 -46.68 -63.33
CA ARG A 1086 -30.25 -46.40 -62.70
C ARG A 1086 -29.82 -44.95 -62.85
N GLN A 1087 -30.14 -44.27 -63.95
CA GLN A 1087 -29.91 -42.83 -64.11
C GLN A 1087 -30.79 -42.02 -63.16
N LEU A 1088 -32.06 -42.40 -63.01
CA LEU A 1088 -33.01 -41.77 -62.11
C LEU A 1088 -32.57 -41.96 -60.65
N GLU A 1089 -32.22 -43.18 -60.24
CA GLU A 1089 -31.73 -43.48 -58.89
C GLU A 1089 -30.44 -42.69 -58.58
N VAL A 1090 -29.48 -42.64 -59.50
CA VAL A 1090 -28.24 -41.88 -59.32
C VAL A 1090 -28.52 -40.38 -59.26
N LEU A 1091 -29.42 -39.84 -60.10
CA LEU A 1091 -29.79 -38.42 -60.11
C LEU A 1091 -30.51 -38.02 -58.82
N GLN A 1092 -31.47 -38.83 -58.36
CA GLN A 1092 -32.18 -38.62 -57.11
C GLN A 1092 -31.24 -38.73 -55.90
N THR A 1093 -30.40 -39.76 -55.86
CA THR A 1093 -29.45 -39.94 -54.76
C THR A 1093 -28.44 -38.80 -54.72
N ALA A 1094 -27.90 -38.37 -55.87
CA ALA A 1094 -27.01 -37.21 -55.94
C ALA A 1094 -27.71 -35.93 -55.50
N TYR A 1095 -28.97 -35.73 -55.90
CA TYR A 1095 -29.77 -34.57 -55.50
C TYR A 1095 -30.01 -34.54 -54.00
N PHE A 1096 -30.58 -35.59 -53.41
CA PHE A 1096 -30.89 -35.63 -51.98
C PHE A 1096 -29.67 -35.75 -51.06
N SER A 1097 -28.53 -36.21 -51.58
CA SER A 1097 -27.26 -36.23 -50.83
C SER A 1097 -26.53 -34.89 -50.83
N GLY A 1098 -27.08 -33.86 -51.49
CA GLY A 1098 -26.46 -32.54 -51.63
C GLY A 1098 -25.23 -32.50 -52.54
N TYR A 1099 -25.14 -33.42 -53.52
CA TYR A 1099 -24.04 -33.41 -54.50
C TYR A 1099 -24.01 -32.14 -55.36
N PHE A 1100 -25.18 -31.56 -55.64
CA PHE A 1100 -25.34 -30.36 -56.46
C PHE A 1100 -25.30 -29.07 -55.63
N GLU A 1101 -25.21 -29.14 -54.29
CA GLU A 1101 -25.12 -28.00 -53.39
C GLU A 1101 -23.69 -27.43 -53.32
N LYS A 1102 -23.54 -26.18 -52.84
CA LYS A 1102 -22.23 -25.52 -52.68
C LYS A 1102 -22.15 -24.85 -51.28
N PRO A 1103 -21.23 -25.27 -50.39
CA PRO A 1103 -20.27 -26.35 -50.55
C PRO A 1103 -20.96 -27.72 -50.56
N ARG A 1104 -20.46 -28.66 -51.39
CA ARG A 1104 -21.05 -30.00 -51.52
C ARG A 1104 -21.04 -30.71 -50.18
N THR A 1105 -22.20 -31.19 -49.74
CA THR A 1105 -22.40 -31.92 -48.48
C THR A 1105 -21.85 -33.34 -48.55
N ARG A 1106 -21.87 -33.96 -49.74
CA ARG A 1106 -21.16 -35.20 -50.04
C ARG A 1106 -20.42 -35.13 -51.35
N THR A 1107 -19.19 -35.62 -51.34
CA THR A 1107 -18.35 -35.75 -52.52
C THR A 1107 -18.86 -36.86 -53.42
N GLY A 1108 -18.57 -36.76 -54.73
CA GLY A 1108 -18.94 -37.81 -55.68
C GLY A 1108 -18.31 -39.17 -55.35
N THR A 1109 -17.18 -39.17 -54.64
CA THR A 1109 -16.53 -40.40 -54.15
C THR A 1109 -17.37 -41.05 -53.06
N GLU A 1110 -17.87 -40.29 -52.10
CA GLU A 1110 -18.73 -40.80 -51.01
C GLU A 1110 -20.09 -41.30 -51.52
N ILE A 1111 -20.69 -40.61 -52.50
CA ILE A 1111 -21.95 -41.06 -53.11
C ILE A 1111 -21.72 -42.33 -53.93
N ALA A 1112 -20.63 -42.39 -54.69
CA ALA A 1112 -20.26 -43.58 -55.42
C ALA A 1112 -20.05 -44.78 -54.48
N SER A 1113 -19.37 -44.57 -53.34
CA SER A 1113 -19.25 -45.59 -52.28
C SER A 1113 -20.61 -45.99 -51.70
N SER A 1114 -21.55 -45.05 -51.49
CA SER A 1114 -22.88 -45.38 -50.96
C SER A 1114 -23.75 -46.20 -51.94
N LEU A 1115 -23.49 -46.07 -53.24
CA LEU A 1115 -24.17 -46.81 -54.30
C LEU A 1115 -23.41 -48.06 -54.75
N ASP A 1116 -22.30 -48.38 -54.08
CA ASP A 1116 -21.37 -49.48 -54.39
C ASP A 1116 -20.91 -49.46 -55.86
N ILE A 1117 -20.63 -48.25 -56.40
CA ILE A 1117 -20.10 -48.04 -57.75
C ILE A 1117 -18.82 -47.18 -57.71
N SER A 1118 -18.09 -47.17 -58.82
CA SER A 1118 -16.95 -46.25 -58.97
C SER A 1118 -17.43 -44.81 -59.25
N GLN A 1119 -16.68 -43.82 -58.78
CA GLN A 1119 -16.98 -42.41 -59.02
C GLN A 1119 -17.06 -42.02 -60.52
N PRO A 1120 -16.22 -42.57 -61.43
CA PRO A 1120 -16.42 -42.37 -62.87
C PRO A 1120 -17.79 -42.85 -63.39
N THR A 1121 -18.29 -43.98 -62.86
CA THR A 1121 -19.61 -44.52 -63.23
C THR A 1121 -20.74 -43.60 -62.79
N LEU A 1122 -20.67 -43.06 -61.57
CA LEU A 1122 -21.62 -42.05 -61.07
C LEU A 1122 -21.72 -40.84 -62.01
N ASN A 1123 -20.56 -40.24 -62.36
CA ASN A 1123 -20.52 -39.06 -63.24
C ASN A 1123 -21.08 -39.35 -64.64
N THR A 1124 -20.90 -40.57 -65.14
CA THR A 1124 -21.42 -40.98 -66.46
C THR A 1124 -22.94 -41.03 -66.46
N HIS A 1125 -23.55 -41.60 -65.42
CA HIS A 1125 -25.01 -41.64 -65.28
C HIS A 1125 -25.62 -40.24 -65.10
N LEU A 1126 -24.99 -39.37 -64.30
CA LEU A 1126 -25.48 -38.00 -64.11
C LEU A 1126 -25.46 -37.17 -65.39
N ARG A 1127 -24.37 -37.18 -66.15
CA ARG A 1127 -24.29 -36.43 -67.42
C ARG A 1127 -25.30 -36.92 -68.46
N ALA A 1128 -25.52 -38.23 -68.53
CA ALA A 1128 -26.50 -38.80 -69.46
C ALA A 1128 -27.94 -38.40 -69.10
N ALA A 1129 -28.26 -38.35 -67.79
CA ALA A 1129 -29.57 -37.90 -67.32
C ALA A 1129 -29.81 -36.41 -67.61
N GLN A 1130 -28.82 -35.55 -67.33
CA GLN A 1130 -28.91 -34.10 -67.56
C GLN A 1130 -29.14 -33.75 -69.04
N ARG A 1131 -28.46 -34.43 -69.97
CA ARG A 1131 -28.59 -34.13 -71.41
C ARG A 1131 -30.01 -34.37 -71.94
N LYS A 1132 -30.66 -35.46 -71.51
CA LYS A 1132 -32.04 -35.78 -71.92
C LYS A 1132 -33.04 -34.74 -71.43
N LEU A 1133 -32.87 -34.30 -70.18
CA LEU A 1133 -33.71 -33.29 -69.55
C LEU A 1133 -33.67 -31.93 -70.29
N TYR A 1134 -32.50 -31.50 -70.76
CA TYR A 1134 -32.36 -30.22 -71.46
C TYR A 1134 -32.91 -30.23 -72.89
N HIS A 1135 -32.84 -31.34 -73.62
CA HIS A 1135 -33.38 -31.44 -74.98
C HIS A 1135 -34.90 -31.22 -75.00
N GLN A 1136 -35.63 -31.89 -74.09
CA GLN A 1136 -37.07 -31.72 -73.93
C GLN A 1136 -37.48 -30.28 -73.57
N LEU A 1137 -36.63 -29.57 -72.83
CA LEU A 1137 -36.93 -28.23 -72.34
C LEU A 1137 -36.75 -27.14 -73.42
N PHE A 1138 -35.73 -27.26 -74.28
CA PHE A 1138 -35.32 -26.18 -75.20
C PHE A 1138 -35.65 -26.42 -76.67
N GLU A 1139 -35.76 -27.66 -77.14
CA GLU A 1139 -36.03 -27.95 -78.56
C GLU A 1139 -37.51 -28.26 -78.84
N GLU A 1140 -38.28 -28.77 -77.85
CA GLU A 1140 -39.68 -29.18 -78.02
C GLU A 1140 -40.71 -28.19 -77.41
N GLY A 1141 -40.28 -26.96 -77.11
CA GLY A 1141 -41.13 -25.76 -77.22
C GLY A 1141 -42.04 -25.39 -76.03
N LEU A 1142 -41.63 -25.66 -74.79
CA LEU A 1142 -42.41 -25.25 -73.60
C LEU A 1142 -41.89 -23.99 -72.90
N ILE A 1143 -40.68 -23.52 -73.24
CA ILE A 1143 -40.14 -22.24 -72.77
C ILE A 1143 -39.90 -21.34 -73.98
N GLN A 1144 -40.98 -20.76 -74.51
CA GLN A 1144 -40.87 -19.47 -75.19
C GLN A 1144 -41.27 -18.42 -74.15
N ALA A 1145 -40.31 -18.12 -73.26
CA ALA A 1145 -40.40 -17.08 -72.25
C ALA A 1145 -40.69 -15.71 -72.89
#